data_AF-A0A369QW08-F1
#
_entry.id   AF-A0A369QW08-F1
#
_cell.length_a   1.000
_cell.length_b   1.000
_cell.length_c   1.000
_cell.angle_alpha   90.00
_cell.angle_beta   90.00
_cell.angle_gamma   90.00
#
_symmetry.space_group_name_H-M   'P 1'
#
loop_
_entity.id
_entity.type
_entity.pdbx_description
1 polymer ?
#
loop_
_entity_poly.entity_id
_entity_poly.type
_entity_poly.pdbx_seq_one_letter_code
_entity_poly.pdbx_strand_id
1 'polypeptide(L)'
;MPRSSAARAKFLCAARARTILRSRTVLIDVENASQRPVYALDTGLPTTQKAHRRSAALRTGHPALFVRAGPGAPRWRAARSFAASLQGQPFVFDRPHAPRAPAAAILRGTRLIVARVLTALAVLVLLPVAALAQGPWSGEWQTYWRDGAAILSLDQDGDRVTGTYEPGGGRVEATADGARLVGTWQQRGASGNFVFALDADGAVFTGRYESGEYWNGERIDPAAAATGPFTRTDTPREALRTLLAAGNRVAYEGEPTAMRMVERLMTFEGAPSDSREEALRRRLLWALVDLSTFRLRNAPGSVDGDTAVFRIGPAGTTETFELRFRRASEGWVLVVPPLDVIQTDTARLLDALGHASIDEARAARADSPRGALRRFVLGTKDWDGPGRDRALAALDLSYLPAQLYEIQAPVLADYLKRVLDRAGYPIWQEIPDDPARPTPYEHYRHPAGAIVIERSVTAEGEPGPWLFTADTMRGAPDLFTAMQDLAVADGLRDAAPLTDFFRLRQAVRDRAPALTLRYGLLEAWQWGLLVGAGIAAVLLGWAAGRAATALLRGLDRWLSLELEPATIRRLDWPLRVAVAGMAAIFAFGWLGLAQTALEGASLAITFVTTLAIALVLFRLVGLVGTHLRHRAEETPSVVDQIFVSLATGLVQMLIVIGGIVALAEIVGLPYEGVLTGLGVGGIALAFAARDTVSNLLAGAILMADRPFRQGDLIETDHGLATVELVGPRSTRMRTLDDTLLVLPNAQLTDRGIFNYNKRRRRKILLQIGLTYDTPRDRLDAFVERLSDTYQAQDRADPTSGWVGMTGVGPSSIDIELWGYFRVYSHDGFVKARHALVGDIIELAKEVGVTFAFPTRTVHVAAEGAEPRNQLARPEPAGDVSAADAR
;
A
#
# COMPACT_ATOMS: atom_id res chain seq x y z
N MET A 1 40.28 -43.17 18.21
CA MET A 1 40.87 -42.59 16.98
C MET A 1 40.61 -43.54 15.81
N PRO A 2 40.45 -43.01 14.57
CA PRO A 2 39.10 -43.02 14.01
C PRO A 2 39.00 -43.40 12.51
N ARG A 3 37.84 -43.23 11.86
CA ARG A 3 36.52 -43.89 11.98
C ARG A 3 35.58 -43.26 10.93
N SER A 4 34.46 -43.92 10.62
CA SER A 4 33.72 -43.72 9.38
C SER A 4 32.34 -43.04 9.51
N SER A 5 31.84 -42.60 8.35
CA SER A 5 30.45 -42.80 7.84
C SER A 5 29.23 -42.12 8.49
N ALA A 6 28.28 -41.82 7.58
CA ALA A 6 26.82 -42.01 7.70
C ALA A 6 25.88 -40.80 7.96
N ALA A 7 24.91 -40.68 7.04
CA ALA A 7 23.47 -40.47 7.21
C ALA A 7 22.87 -39.49 8.26
N ARG A 8 21.86 -38.74 7.76
CA ARG A 8 20.64 -38.25 8.44
C ARG A 8 20.75 -37.43 9.74
N ALA A 9 20.25 -36.20 9.62
CA ALA A 9 19.49 -35.42 10.60
C ALA A 9 20.24 -34.78 11.79
N LYS A 10 19.89 -33.50 12.04
CA LYS A 10 20.39 -32.66 13.15
C LYS A 10 21.92 -32.45 12.97
N PHE A 11 22.75 -31.91 13.87
CA PHE A 11 22.72 -31.53 15.30
C PHE A 11 23.82 -30.43 15.45
N LEU A 12 24.07 -29.66 16.53
CA LEU A 12 23.73 -29.56 17.98
C LEU A 12 23.84 -28.05 18.33
N CYS A 13 23.31 -27.46 19.42
CA CYS A 13 22.53 -27.98 20.54
C CYS A 13 21.59 -26.89 21.10
N ALA A 14 20.42 -27.28 21.62
CA ALA A 14 19.62 -26.43 22.50
C ALA A 14 19.76 -26.91 23.96
N ALA A 15 20.24 -26.05 24.84
CA ALA A 15 20.13 -26.17 26.29
C ALA A 15 20.08 -24.75 26.88
N ARG A 16 19.14 -24.39 27.77
CA ARG A 16 18.35 -25.24 28.67
C ARG A 16 16.83 -25.22 28.41
N ALA A 17 16.22 -26.37 28.67
CA ALA A 17 14.85 -26.48 29.16
C ALA A 17 14.83 -27.46 30.35
N ARG A 18 13.76 -27.44 31.14
CA ARG A 18 13.44 -28.34 32.28
C ARG A 18 14.15 -28.12 33.63
N THR A 19 13.56 -27.22 34.40
CA THR A 19 13.16 -27.44 35.81
C THR A 19 11.94 -26.54 36.06
N ILE A 20 10.83 -26.92 36.71
CA ILE A 20 10.43 -28.16 37.40
C ILE A 20 9.05 -28.61 36.87
N LEU A 21 8.80 -29.92 36.81
CA LEU A 21 7.46 -30.48 36.67
C LEU A 21 6.88 -30.68 38.09
N ARG A 22 5.89 -29.87 38.50
CA ARG A 22 5.08 -30.16 39.69
C ARG A 22 3.59 -30.00 39.40
N SER A 23 2.90 -31.11 39.59
CA SER A 23 1.46 -31.22 39.56
C SER A 23 0.79 -30.36 40.64
N ARG A 24 -0.34 -29.76 40.29
CA ARG A 24 -1.50 -29.71 41.18
C ARG A 24 -2.79 -29.80 40.39
N THR A 25 -3.29 -31.01 40.26
CA THR A 25 -4.69 -31.26 39.96
C THR A 25 -5.54 -30.67 41.08
N VAL A 26 -6.50 -29.82 40.75
CA VAL A 26 -7.67 -29.55 41.59
C VAL A 26 -8.87 -29.65 40.65
N LEU A 27 -9.78 -30.58 40.96
CA LEU A 27 -11.11 -30.67 40.35
C LEU A 27 -12.06 -29.73 41.09
N ILE A 28 -13.13 -29.30 40.42
CA ILE A 28 -14.39 -28.83 41.04
C ILE A 28 -14.22 -27.45 41.75
N ASP A 29 -15.13 -26.48 41.64
CA ASP A 29 -16.56 -26.61 41.90
C ASP A 29 -17.50 -25.72 41.06
N VAL A 30 -18.82 -25.90 41.26
CA VAL A 30 -19.92 -25.19 40.59
C VAL A 30 -20.95 -24.71 41.63
N GLU A 31 -20.90 -23.43 42.00
CA GLU A 31 -21.99 -22.67 42.65
C GLU A 31 -21.69 -21.16 42.50
N ASN A 32 -22.60 -20.20 42.26
CA ASN A 32 -24.05 -20.04 42.47
C ASN A 32 -24.52 -19.52 43.85
N ALA A 33 -24.09 -18.30 44.20
CA ALA A 33 -24.85 -17.35 45.04
C ALA A 33 -24.42 -15.92 44.63
N SER A 34 -25.25 -14.87 44.47
CA SER A 34 -26.49 -14.44 45.12
C SER A 34 -26.34 -13.91 46.56
N GLN A 35 -26.05 -12.60 46.70
CA GLN A 35 -26.66 -11.75 47.76
C GLN A 35 -26.36 -10.24 47.62
N ARG A 36 -27.39 -9.43 47.89
CA ARG A 36 -27.33 -8.06 48.46
C ARG A 36 -27.68 -8.18 49.95
N PRO A 37 -27.23 -7.30 50.88
CA PRO A 37 -27.96 -6.04 51.21
C PRO A 37 -27.03 -4.82 51.48
N VAL A 38 -27.36 -3.56 51.17
CA VAL A 38 -28.32 -2.59 51.77
C VAL A 38 -27.90 -1.96 53.12
N TYR A 39 -27.57 -0.67 53.07
CA TYR A 39 -27.84 0.45 54.01
C TYR A 39 -27.60 1.75 53.18
N ALA A 40 -28.40 2.82 53.06
CA ALA A 40 -29.51 3.41 53.87
C ALA A 40 -29.02 3.96 55.22
N LEU A 41 -29.30 5.18 55.71
CA LEU A 41 -30.35 6.21 55.54
C LEU A 41 -29.71 7.62 55.79
N ASP A 42 -30.22 8.80 55.43
CA ASP A 42 -31.28 9.31 54.51
C ASP A 42 -30.83 10.77 54.14
N THR A 43 -31.55 11.88 53.84
CA THR A 43 -32.94 12.42 53.91
C THR A 43 -33.15 13.46 52.78
N GLY A 44 -34.35 14.07 52.66
CA GLY A 44 -34.52 15.32 51.89
C GLY A 44 -35.77 15.50 51.01
N LEU A 45 -36.82 14.68 51.17
CA LEU A 45 -38.17 14.91 50.59
C LEU A 45 -39.01 15.83 51.50
N PRO A 46 -40.23 16.31 51.13
CA PRO A 46 -41.08 16.05 49.95
C PRO A 46 -41.34 17.35 49.12
N THR A 47 -42.27 17.50 48.15
CA THR A 47 -43.50 16.75 47.79
C THR A 47 -43.82 16.83 46.28
N THR A 48 -44.83 16.05 45.88
CA THR A 48 -45.40 15.85 44.53
C THR A 48 -46.78 16.53 44.35
N GLN A 49 -47.28 16.72 43.10
CA GLN A 49 -48.39 15.91 42.54
C GLN A 49 -48.98 16.35 41.17
N LYS A 50 -49.20 15.34 40.30
CA LYS A 50 -50.35 15.06 39.40
C LYS A 50 -51.11 16.17 38.62
N ALA A 51 -50.81 16.22 37.31
CA ALA A 51 -51.67 15.75 36.19
C ALA A 51 -53.12 16.23 35.93
N HIS A 52 -53.41 16.35 34.61
CA HIS A 52 -54.58 15.84 33.84
C HIS A 52 -55.65 16.79 33.23
N ARG A 53 -56.03 16.44 31.97
CA ARG A 53 -57.26 16.72 31.16
C ARG A 53 -57.44 18.04 30.35
N ARG A 54 -57.51 17.84 29.01
CA ARG A 54 -58.56 18.23 28.01
C ARG A 54 -59.68 19.19 28.52
N SER A 55 -60.27 20.13 27.73
CA SER A 55 -60.62 20.12 26.28
C SER A 55 -61.22 21.45 25.74
N ALA A 56 -61.35 21.56 24.40
CA ALA A 56 -62.42 22.24 23.62
C ALA A 56 -62.52 23.79 23.48
N ALA A 57 -62.00 24.29 22.36
CA ALA A 57 -62.63 25.12 21.30
C ALA A 57 -63.73 26.20 21.56
N LEU A 58 -63.47 27.43 21.04
CA LEU A 58 -64.40 28.46 20.46
C LEU A 58 -63.51 29.42 19.62
N ARG A 59 -63.56 29.51 18.28
CA ARG A 59 -64.50 30.17 17.32
C ARG A 59 -64.35 31.70 17.09
N THR A 60 -63.99 32.02 15.83
CA THR A 60 -64.44 33.15 14.95
C THR A 60 -64.13 34.63 15.27
N GLY A 61 -63.62 35.37 14.25
CA GLY A 61 -63.67 36.84 14.18
C GLY A 61 -62.81 37.51 13.08
N HIS A 62 -63.40 37.89 11.94
CA HIS A 62 -62.87 38.90 10.98
C HIS A 62 -63.81 40.13 11.01
N PRO A 63 -63.30 41.37 10.95
CA PRO A 63 -63.11 42.15 9.70
C PRO A 63 -61.67 42.73 9.60
N ALA A 64 -61.12 43.31 8.52
CA ALA A 64 -61.56 43.98 7.27
C ALA A 64 -61.47 45.54 7.27
N LEU A 65 -60.96 46.07 6.14
CA LEU A 65 -60.99 47.46 5.61
C LEU A 65 -59.96 48.54 6.07
N PHE A 66 -59.57 49.35 5.07
CA PHE A 66 -58.66 50.51 5.09
C PHE A 66 -59.32 51.79 5.62
N VAL A 67 -58.53 52.69 6.23
CA VAL A 67 -58.70 54.17 6.11
C VAL A 67 -57.31 54.83 5.96
N ARG A 68 -57.26 56.07 5.44
CA ARG A 68 -56.07 56.79 4.93
C ARG A 68 -56.13 58.26 5.33
N ALA A 69 -55.05 58.84 5.89
CA ALA A 69 -54.86 60.29 6.00
C ALA A 69 -53.37 60.70 6.07
N GLY A 70 -53.04 61.89 5.55
CA GLY A 70 -51.79 62.63 5.82
C GLY A 70 -52.08 63.87 6.69
N PRO A 71 -51.38 65.03 6.59
CA PRO A 71 -50.55 65.50 5.45
C PRO A 71 -49.22 66.23 5.83
N GLY A 72 -48.50 66.74 4.82
CA GLY A 72 -47.40 67.72 5.00
C GLY A 72 -46.51 67.91 3.74
N ALA A 73 -46.45 69.12 3.17
CA ALA A 73 -45.61 69.52 2.00
C ALA A 73 -45.33 71.05 2.05
N PRO A 74 -44.38 71.66 1.29
CA PRO A 74 -44.40 71.84 -0.19
C PRO A 74 -43.08 71.45 -0.91
N ARG A 75 -43.02 70.98 -2.18
CA ARG A 75 -43.21 71.60 -3.54
C ARG A 75 -42.10 72.57 -3.99
N TRP A 76 -41.61 72.62 -5.25
CA TRP A 76 -42.13 72.23 -6.60
C TRP A 76 -41.00 71.56 -7.47
N ARG A 77 -40.97 71.34 -8.81
CA ARG A 77 -41.79 71.42 -10.08
C ARG A 77 -41.11 70.43 -11.11
N ALA A 78 -41.77 69.67 -11.99
CA ALA A 78 -42.34 69.94 -13.34
C ALA A 78 -41.31 70.33 -14.46
N ALA A 79 -41.40 69.92 -15.75
CA ALA A 79 -42.50 69.25 -16.49
C ALA A 79 -42.09 68.46 -17.78
N ARG A 80 -43.10 67.83 -18.39
CA ARG A 80 -43.24 66.98 -19.60
C ARG A 80 -42.76 67.49 -21.00
N SER A 81 -42.20 66.56 -21.79
CA SER A 81 -42.41 66.20 -23.23
C SER A 81 -42.95 67.19 -24.30
N PHE A 82 -42.34 67.18 -25.50
CA PHE A 82 -43.05 67.01 -26.81
C PHE A 82 -42.13 66.53 -27.96
N ALA A 83 -42.64 66.49 -29.21
CA ALA A 83 -42.04 65.88 -30.41
C ALA A 83 -41.35 66.88 -31.39
N ALA A 84 -40.81 66.37 -32.50
CA ALA A 84 -39.90 67.06 -33.43
C ALA A 84 -40.57 67.71 -34.68
N SER A 85 -39.84 68.56 -35.41
CA SER A 85 -39.77 68.59 -36.89
C SER A 85 -38.84 69.70 -37.43
N LEU A 86 -38.54 69.64 -38.75
CA LEU A 86 -37.89 70.66 -39.62
C LEU A 86 -36.36 70.89 -39.42
N GLN A 87 -35.52 71.06 -40.46
CA GLN A 87 -35.59 70.63 -41.87
C GLN A 87 -34.16 70.79 -42.50
N GLY A 88 -33.72 69.89 -43.40
CA GLY A 88 -32.41 70.04 -44.08
C GLY A 88 -31.82 68.77 -44.70
N GLN A 89 -32.18 68.48 -45.96
CA GLN A 89 -31.54 67.51 -46.89
C GLN A 89 -30.67 68.32 -47.89
N PRO A 90 -29.65 67.79 -48.60
CA PRO A 90 -29.59 66.48 -49.29
C PRO A 90 -28.35 65.60 -48.89
N PHE A 91 -28.04 64.40 -49.42
CA PHE A 91 -28.05 63.92 -50.81
C PHE A 91 -28.24 62.38 -50.97
N VAL A 92 -29.14 62.02 -51.92
CA VAL A 92 -29.25 60.84 -52.83
C VAL A 92 -28.59 59.48 -52.49
N PHE A 93 -29.37 58.41 -52.70
CA PHE A 93 -28.96 56.99 -52.75
C PHE A 93 -29.67 56.29 -53.94
N ASP A 94 -28.95 55.51 -54.77
CA ASP A 94 -29.45 54.47 -55.72
C ASP A 94 -28.29 54.04 -56.67
N ARG A 95 -28.16 52.82 -57.24
CA ARG A 95 -28.83 51.48 -57.21
C ARG A 95 -27.83 50.47 -57.89
N PRO A 96 -28.10 49.17 -58.24
CA PRO A 96 -29.11 48.18 -57.80
C PRO A 96 -28.56 46.75 -57.47
N HIS A 97 -29.51 45.83 -57.23
CA HIS A 97 -29.50 44.38 -56.92
C HIS A 97 -28.46 43.41 -57.58
N ALA A 98 -27.95 42.45 -56.76
CA ALA A 98 -27.90 40.95 -56.85
C ALA A 98 -27.55 40.20 -58.18
N PRO A 99 -27.21 38.86 -58.22
CA PRO A 99 -27.19 37.81 -57.18
C PRO A 99 -26.01 36.75 -57.22
N ARG A 100 -26.12 35.65 -56.43
CA ARG A 100 -25.52 34.27 -56.57
C ARG A 100 -24.03 33.96 -56.21
N ALA A 101 -23.87 33.30 -55.03
CA ALA A 101 -23.08 32.05 -54.75
C ALA A 101 -21.53 31.98 -55.04
N PRO A 102 -20.79 30.93 -54.57
CA PRO A 102 -21.10 29.83 -53.63
C PRO A 102 -20.18 29.80 -52.38
N ALA A 103 -20.32 28.77 -51.53
CA ALA A 103 -19.51 28.58 -50.31
C ALA A 103 -18.24 27.72 -50.53
N ALA A 104 -17.04 28.27 -50.26
CA ALA A 104 -15.77 27.52 -50.30
C ALA A 104 -14.59 28.20 -49.54
N ALA A 105 -14.78 28.73 -48.32
CA ALA A 105 -13.75 29.55 -47.64
C ALA A 105 -13.33 29.14 -46.21
N ILE A 106 -14.11 28.32 -45.48
CA ILE A 106 -13.82 27.99 -44.07
C ILE A 106 -12.90 26.76 -43.96
N LEU A 107 -11.67 26.86 -44.48
CA LEU A 107 -10.64 25.82 -44.31
C LEU A 107 -9.18 26.31 -44.49
N ARG A 108 -8.91 27.62 -44.34
CA ARG A 108 -7.55 28.20 -44.48
C ARG A 108 -7.04 28.99 -43.26
N GLY A 109 -7.86 29.20 -42.22
CA GLY A 109 -7.48 30.01 -41.04
C GLY A 109 -6.48 29.36 -40.08
N THR A 110 -6.49 28.02 -39.98
CA THR A 110 -5.77 27.29 -38.92
C THR A 110 -4.28 27.01 -39.18
N ARG A 111 -3.79 27.17 -40.42
CA ARG A 111 -2.36 26.93 -40.74
C ARG A 111 -1.45 28.13 -40.49
N LEU A 112 -1.98 29.36 -40.45
CA LEU A 112 -1.15 30.58 -40.33
C LEU A 112 -0.69 30.88 -38.89
N ILE A 113 -1.47 30.44 -37.89
CA ILE A 113 -1.16 30.66 -36.47
C ILE A 113 -0.04 29.70 -36.01
N VAL A 114 -0.16 28.41 -36.34
CA VAL A 114 0.86 27.39 -36.04
C VAL A 114 2.20 27.74 -36.69
N ALA A 115 2.19 28.23 -37.94
CA ALA A 115 3.39 28.70 -38.62
C ALA A 115 4.08 29.85 -37.86
N ARG A 116 3.33 30.86 -37.39
CA ARG A 116 3.92 32.00 -36.66
C ARG A 116 4.48 31.64 -35.29
N VAL A 117 3.89 30.68 -34.59
CA VAL A 117 4.46 30.13 -33.34
C VAL A 117 5.78 29.41 -33.62
N LEU A 118 5.86 28.62 -34.69
CA LEU A 118 7.09 27.93 -35.09
C LEU A 118 8.19 28.88 -35.60
N THR A 119 7.84 29.97 -36.30
CA THR A 119 8.83 30.99 -36.69
C THR A 119 9.37 31.77 -35.49
N ALA A 120 8.54 32.03 -34.47
CA ALA A 120 9.02 32.66 -33.23
C ALA A 120 10.01 31.75 -32.46
N LEU A 121 9.80 30.44 -32.48
CA LEU A 121 10.73 29.47 -31.89
C LEU A 121 12.08 29.38 -32.64
N ALA A 122 12.10 29.67 -33.94
CA ALA A 122 13.29 29.52 -34.78
C ALA A 122 14.29 30.69 -34.71
N VAL A 123 13.89 31.84 -34.14
CA VAL A 123 14.74 33.05 -34.05
C VAL A 123 15.45 33.19 -32.70
N LEU A 124 15.06 32.40 -31.69
CA LEU A 124 15.71 32.39 -30.36
C LEU A 124 16.92 31.44 -30.25
N VAL A 125 17.44 30.94 -31.38
CA VAL A 125 18.50 29.90 -31.44
C VAL A 125 19.79 30.42 -32.09
N LEU A 126 19.82 31.66 -32.61
CA LEU A 126 20.98 32.24 -33.30
C LEU A 126 21.41 33.59 -32.71
N LEU A 127 21.75 33.58 -31.43
CA LEU A 127 22.65 34.56 -30.81
C LEU A 127 23.69 33.86 -29.92
N PRO A 128 24.74 33.24 -30.50
CA PRO A 128 25.99 33.11 -29.79
C PRO A 128 26.55 34.52 -29.58
N VAL A 129 26.32 35.09 -28.40
CA VAL A 129 27.22 36.12 -27.88
C VAL A 129 28.62 35.51 -27.90
N ALA A 130 29.60 36.23 -28.44
CA ALA A 130 30.99 35.80 -28.44
C ALA A 130 31.58 35.91 -27.02
N ALA A 131 31.10 35.06 -26.11
CA ALA A 131 31.90 34.61 -24.99
C ALA A 131 33.21 34.07 -25.58
N LEU A 132 34.34 34.54 -25.06
CA LEU A 132 35.64 33.98 -25.37
C LEU A 132 35.57 32.47 -25.10
N ALA A 133 36.01 31.66 -26.07
CA ALA A 133 35.96 30.20 -25.98
C ALA A 133 37.01 29.69 -24.98
N GLN A 134 36.75 29.93 -23.70
CA GLN A 134 37.36 29.20 -22.59
C GLN A 134 37.16 27.71 -22.86
N GLY A 135 38.22 26.91 -22.68
CA GLY A 135 38.16 25.49 -23.01
C GLY A 135 37.14 24.73 -22.16
N PRO A 136 36.69 23.53 -22.58
CA PRO A 136 35.66 22.77 -21.86
C PRO A 136 36.00 22.51 -20.39
N TRP A 137 37.28 22.52 -20.02
CA TRP A 137 37.74 22.36 -18.63
C TRP A 137 37.82 23.67 -17.83
N SER A 138 37.89 24.84 -18.46
CA SER A 138 37.94 26.13 -17.75
C SER A 138 36.71 26.35 -16.86
N GLY A 139 36.91 27.02 -15.73
CA GLY A 139 35.86 27.39 -14.77
C GLY A 139 36.13 26.87 -13.35
N GLU A 140 35.16 27.08 -12.46
CA GLU A 140 35.21 26.56 -11.09
C GLU A 140 34.43 25.25 -10.98
N TRP A 141 35.00 24.28 -10.27
CA TRP A 141 34.47 22.94 -10.10
C TRP A 141 34.42 22.56 -8.62
N GLN A 142 33.26 22.10 -8.15
CA GLN A 142 33.09 21.48 -6.85
C GLN A 142 33.53 20.02 -6.94
N THR A 143 34.68 19.68 -6.36
CA THR A 143 35.30 18.35 -6.50
C THR A 143 35.31 17.57 -5.19
N TYR A 144 35.26 16.24 -5.28
CA TYR A 144 35.14 15.33 -4.14
C TYR A 144 35.86 13.99 -4.35
N TRP A 145 36.42 13.47 -3.27
CA TRP A 145 37.09 12.16 -3.14
C TRP A 145 36.72 11.51 -1.79
N ARG A 146 37.29 10.34 -1.46
CA ARG A 146 36.91 9.52 -0.29
C ARG A 146 36.78 10.31 1.02
N ASP A 147 37.77 11.13 1.33
CA ASP A 147 37.94 11.77 2.65
C ASP A 147 38.00 13.30 2.57
N GLY A 148 37.51 13.90 1.48
CA GLY A 148 37.55 15.36 1.31
C GLY A 148 36.88 15.88 0.05
N ALA A 149 36.80 17.21 0.00
CA ALA A 149 36.29 17.98 -1.12
C ALA A 149 37.12 19.26 -1.29
N ALA A 150 37.21 19.77 -2.52
CA ALA A 150 37.86 21.02 -2.84
C ALA A 150 37.19 21.70 -4.04
N ILE A 151 37.21 23.02 -4.07
CA ILE A 151 36.90 23.80 -5.25
C ILE A 151 38.16 23.84 -6.11
N LEU A 152 38.08 23.28 -7.32
CA LEU A 152 39.15 23.29 -8.31
C LEU A 152 38.81 24.37 -9.34
N SER A 153 39.62 25.43 -9.40
CA SER A 153 39.56 26.46 -10.43
C SER A 153 40.53 26.09 -11.55
N LEU A 154 40.01 25.85 -12.75
CA LEU A 154 40.79 25.49 -13.94
C LEU A 154 40.75 26.62 -14.96
N ASP A 155 41.85 26.80 -15.69
CA ASP A 155 41.95 27.61 -16.89
C ASP A 155 42.68 26.83 -18.00
N GLN A 156 42.14 26.91 -19.22
CA GLN A 156 42.55 26.13 -20.38
C GLN A 156 42.98 27.03 -21.53
N ASP A 157 44.25 26.93 -21.92
CA ASP A 157 44.83 27.57 -23.11
C ASP A 157 45.25 26.48 -24.10
N GLY A 158 44.46 26.31 -25.16
CA GLY A 158 44.63 25.24 -26.15
C GLY A 158 44.43 23.85 -25.53
N ASP A 159 45.47 23.01 -25.62
CA ASP A 159 45.53 21.69 -24.99
C ASP A 159 46.07 21.73 -23.55
N ARG A 160 46.68 22.83 -23.10
CA ARG A 160 47.17 22.97 -21.72
C ARG A 160 46.06 23.43 -20.79
N VAL A 161 45.93 22.75 -19.65
CA VAL A 161 45.11 23.19 -18.53
C VAL A 161 46.01 23.43 -17.32
N THR A 162 45.81 24.56 -16.65
CA THR A 162 46.42 24.85 -15.35
C THR A 162 45.34 25.22 -14.35
N GLY A 163 45.59 25.03 -13.06
CA GLY A 163 44.60 25.36 -12.06
C GLY A 163 45.11 25.34 -10.64
N THR A 164 44.25 25.79 -9.73
CA THR A 164 44.45 25.77 -8.29
C THR A 164 43.26 25.15 -7.59
N TYR A 165 43.46 24.60 -6.39
CA TYR A 165 42.34 24.12 -5.58
C TYR A 165 42.42 24.52 -4.10
N GLU A 166 41.24 24.78 -3.54
CA GLU A 166 41.00 25.21 -2.16
C GLU A 166 40.02 24.19 -1.53
N PRO A 167 40.31 23.58 -0.36
CA PRO A 167 41.25 24.05 0.64
C PRO A 167 42.74 23.75 0.40
N GLY A 168 43.57 24.61 0.99
CA GLY A 168 45.01 24.38 1.17
C GLY A 168 45.89 24.65 -0.06
N GLY A 169 45.42 25.45 -1.03
CA GLY A 169 46.25 26.08 -2.06
C GLY A 169 47.02 25.12 -2.97
N GLY A 170 46.42 24.00 -3.35
CA GLY A 170 47.02 23.06 -4.30
C GLY A 170 47.09 23.61 -5.72
N ARG A 171 47.93 23.01 -6.56
CA ARG A 171 48.08 23.31 -7.99
C ARG A 171 47.83 22.08 -8.85
N VAL A 172 47.35 22.31 -10.07
CA VAL A 172 47.11 21.31 -11.11
C VAL A 172 47.74 21.79 -12.41
N GLU A 173 48.46 20.91 -13.09
CA GLU A 173 48.92 21.09 -14.48
C GLU A 173 48.61 19.83 -15.28
N ALA A 174 47.96 20.01 -16.43
CA ALA A 174 47.38 18.91 -17.21
C ALA A 174 47.32 19.21 -18.71
N THR A 175 47.08 18.17 -19.50
CA THR A 175 46.80 18.24 -20.94
C THR A 175 45.40 17.69 -21.22
N ALA A 176 44.61 18.44 -21.99
CA ALA A 176 43.24 18.12 -22.38
C ALA A 176 43.18 17.51 -23.79
N ASP A 177 42.57 16.34 -23.88
CA ASP A 177 42.20 15.65 -25.11
C ASP A 177 40.66 15.66 -25.23
N GLY A 178 40.12 16.82 -25.62
CA GLY A 178 38.69 17.09 -25.65
C GLY A 178 38.02 16.86 -24.28
N ALA A 179 37.15 15.85 -24.21
CA ALA A 179 36.44 15.45 -23.00
C ALA A 179 37.28 14.64 -22.00
N ARG A 180 38.61 14.56 -22.16
CA ARG A 180 39.53 13.89 -21.24
C ARG A 180 40.62 14.84 -20.76
N LEU A 181 40.97 14.77 -19.48
CA LEU A 181 42.07 15.52 -18.87
C LEU A 181 43.07 14.55 -18.22
N VAL A 182 44.36 14.73 -18.46
CA VAL A 182 45.44 13.93 -17.86
C VAL A 182 46.50 14.88 -17.32
N GLY A 183 46.89 14.74 -16.05
CA GLY A 183 47.84 15.68 -15.45
C GLY A 183 48.37 15.30 -14.08
N THR A 184 49.05 16.26 -13.47
CA THR A 184 49.65 16.16 -12.14
C THR A 184 49.02 17.17 -11.19
N TRP A 185 48.84 16.78 -9.93
CA TRP A 185 48.44 17.66 -8.84
C TRP A 185 49.59 17.78 -7.82
N GLN A 186 49.69 18.94 -7.16
CA GLN A 186 50.73 19.24 -6.17
C GLN A 186 50.15 20.06 -5.01
N GLN A 187 50.51 19.70 -3.78
CA GLN A 187 50.18 20.42 -2.55
C GLN A 187 51.35 20.35 -1.55
N ARG A 188 51.28 21.08 -0.43
CA ARG A 188 52.33 21.05 0.62
C ARG A 188 52.61 19.61 1.09
N GLY A 189 53.76 19.07 0.69
CA GLY A 189 54.23 17.74 1.08
C GLY A 189 53.72 16.56 0.23
N ALA A 190 52.92 16.78 -0.82
CA ALA A 190 52.34 15.71 -1.62
C ALA A 190 52.13 16.08 -3.09
N SER A 191 52.27 15.10 -3.98
CA SER A 191 51.94 15.22 -5.41
C SER A 191 51.59 13.86 -6.01
N GLY A 192 50.94 13.86 -7.18
CA GLY A 192 50.63 12.63 -7.91
C GLY A 192 49.93 12.88 -9.25
N ASN A 193 49.71 11.81 -10.01
CA ASN A 193 49.04 11.86 -11.31
C ASN A 193 47.52 11.62 -11.18
N PHE A 194 46.74 12.19 -12.10
CA PHE A 194 45.30 12.00 -12.21
C PHE A 194 44.82 11.87 -13.67
N VAL A 195 43.63 11.30 -13.84
CA VAL A 195 42.88 11.29 -15.11
C VAL A 195 41.43 11.61 -14.83
N PHE A 196 40.89 12.65 -15.47
CA PHE A 196 39.47 12.99 -15.46
C PHE A 196 38.85 12.77 -16.85
N ALA A 197 37.53 12.54 -16.89
CA ALA A 197 36.71 12.46 -18.09
C ALA A 197 35.41 13.25 -17.85
N LEU A 198 35.11 14.17 -18.76
CA LEU A 198 33.96 15.05 -18.74
C LEU A 198 32.72 14.36 -19.33
N ASP A 199 31.54 14.71 -18.83
CA ASP A 199 30.26 14.26 -19.38
C ASP A 199 29.90 14.97 -20.70
N ALA A 200 28.76 14.57 -21.29
CA ALA A 200 28.32 15.06 -22.59
C ALA A 200 27.83 16.52 -22.56
N ASP A 201 27.32 16.98 -21.41
CA ASP A 201 26.76 18.32 -21.22
C ASP A 201 27.82 19.33 -20.72
N GLY A 202 29.02 18.87 -20.38
CA GLY A 202 30.12 19.68 -19.89
C GLY A 202 29.95 20.15 -18.43
N ALA A 203 29.09 19.48 -17.66
CA ALA A 203 28.66 19.88 -16.33
C ALA A 203 29.34 19.07 -15.20
N VAL A 204 29.63 17.79 -15.42
CA VAL A 204 30.24 16.88 -14.43
C VAL A 204 31.43 16.16 -15.03
N PHE A 205 32.52 16.02 -14.27
CA PHE A 205 33.60 15.09 -14.59
C PHE A 205 33.69 13.94 -13.59
N THR A 206 33.94 12.74 -14.12
CA THR A 206 34.35 11.56 -13.35
C THR A 206 35.86 11.41 -13.45
N GLY A 207 36.55 11.10 -12.36
CA GLY A 207 38.00 11.06 -12.36
C GLY A 207 38.63 10.16 -11.31
N ARG A 208 39.94 9.95 -11.45
CA ARG A 208 40.72 9.11 -10.54
C ARG A 208 42.17 9.54 -10.43
N TYR A 209 42.75 9.25 -9.27
CA TYR A 209 44.18 9.24 -9.04
C TYR A 209 44.83 8.00 -9.68
N GLU A 210 46.14 8.04 -9.90
CA GLU A 210 46.94 6.86 -10.31
C GLU A 210 46.88 5.71 -9.29
N SER A 211 46.66 6.01 -8.00
CA SER A 211 46.40 5.02 -6.94
C SER A 211 45.08 4.25 -7.09
N GLY A 212 44.22 4.63 -8.05
CA GLY A 212 42.92 4.01 -8.30
C GLY A 212 41.77 4.58 -7.46
N GLU A 213 42.03 5.52 -6.56
CA GLU A 213 40.97 6.25 -5.84
C GLU A 213 40.28 7.28 -6.73
N TYR A 214 39.01 7.60 -6.44
CA TYR A 214 38.23 8.53 -7.26
C TYR A 214 38.46 10.00 -6.87
N TRP A 215 38.35 10.88 -7.86
CA TRP A 215 38.28 12.33 -7.71
C TRP A 215 37.34 12.85 -8.81
N ASN A 216 36.11 13.17 -8.44
CA ASN A 216 35.06 13.62 -9.34
C ASN A 216 34.77 15.11 -9.10
N GLY A 217 34.01 15.77 -9.98
CA GLY A 217 33.54 17.12 -9.71
C GLY A 217 32.42 17.62 -10.62
N GLU A 218 31.69 18.61 -10.12
CA GLU A 218 30.54 19.26 -10.76
C GLU A 218 30.84 20.75 -10.95
N ARG A 219 30.42 21.34 -12.07
CA ARG A 219 30.70 22.75 -12.41
C ARG A 219 29.88 23.69 -11.51
N ILE A 220 30.55 24.65 -10.89
CA ILE A 220 29.92 25.68 -10.06
C ILE A 220 29.35 26.79 -10.95
N ASP A 221 28.08 27.12 -10.77
CA ASP A 221 27.49 28.35 -11.33
C ASP A 221 28.11 29.59 -10.65
N PRO A 222 28.74 30.52 -11.40
CA PRO A 222 29.27 31.77 -10.86
C PRO A 222 28.24 32.61 -10.08
N ALA A 223 26.94 32.49 -10.39
CA ALA A 223 25.86 33.17 -9.67
C ALA A 223 25.50 32.50 -8.32
N ALA A 224 25.92 31.25 -8.09
CA ALA A 224 25.80 30.59 -6.79
C ALA A 224 26.91 31.01 -5.83
N ALA A 225 28.16 31.17 -6.32
CA ALA A 225 29.34 31.47 -5.52
C ALA A 225 29.32 32.85 -4.82
N ALA A 226 28.44 33.77 -5.22
CA ALA A 226 28.51 35.19 -4.87
C ALA A 226 27.78 35.63 -3.58
N THR A 227 27.02 34.76 -2.89
CA THR A 227 26.13 35.20 -1.77
C THR A 227 26.21 34.35 -0.49
N GLY A 228 27.10 34.75 0.43
CA GLY A 228 27.02 34.41 1.86
C GLY A 228 26.16 35.42 2.64
N PRO A 229 25.54 35.05 3.79
CA PRO A 229 24.62 35.94 4.51
C PRO A 229 25.31 37.05 5.29
N PHE A 230 26.55 36.80 5.68
CA PHE A 230 27.42 37.77 6.33
C PHE A 230 28.77 37.74 5.61
N THR A 231 29.44 38.88 5.59
CA THR A 231 30.79 39.07 5.02
C THR A 231 31.65 39.98 5.89
N ARG A 232 31.15 40.35 7.08
CA ARG A 232 31.77 41.32 7.98
C ARG A 232 32.80 40.66 8.89
N THR A 233 33.93 41.34 9.04
CA THR A 233 35.11 40.91 9.80
C THR A 233 35.64 42.02 10.71
N ASP A 234 34.95 43.15 10.81
CA ASP A 234 35.41 44.37 11.49
C ASP A 234 35.52 44.23 13.02
N THR A 235 34.88 43.20 13.60
CA THR A 235 34.95 42.87 15.03
C THR A 235 35.09 41.35 15.22
N PRO A 236 35.61 40.86 16.37
CA PRO A 236 35.66 39.42 16.65
C PRO A 236 34.28 38.74 16.59
N ARG A 237 33.22 39.45 17.02
CA ARG A 237 31.82 38.98 16.92
C ARG A 237 31.35 38.83 15.47
N GLU A 238 31.63 39.81 14.61
CA GLU A 238 31.21 39.73 13.20
C GLU A 238 32.01 38.66 12.44
N ALA A 239 33.32 38.56 12.69
CA ALA A 239 34.15 37.48 12.16
C ALA A 239 33.64 36.10 12.61
N LEU A 240 33.28 35.93 13.89
CA LEU A 240 32.67 34.68 14.38
C LEU A 240 31.29 34.42 13.76
N ARG A 241 30.43 35.44 13.58
CA ARG A 241 29.13 35.29 12.90
C ARG A 241 29.32 34.80 11.46
N THR A 242 30.20 35.45 10.71
CA THR A 242 30.51 35.10 9.33
C THR A 242 31.10 33.70 9.23
N LEU A 243 32.01 33.33 10.14
CA LEU A 243 32.61 32.00 10.21
C LEU A 243 31.57 30.91 10.53
N LEU A 244 30.66 31.15 11.49
CA LEU A 244 29.59 30.20 11.83
C LEU A 244 28.62 30.00 10.66
N ALA A 245 28.21 31.07 9.98
CA ALA A 245 27.30 30.94 8.83
C ALA A 245 27.98 30.18 7.67
N ALA A 246 29.24 30.49 7.36
CA ALA A 246 30.01 29.78 6.34
C ALA A 246 30.22 28.29 6.71
N GLY A 247 30.68 28.02 7.94
CA GLY A 247 30.90 26.65 8.42
C GLY A 247 29.61 25.83 8.54
N ASN A 248 28.49 26.44 8.92
CA ASN A 248 27.18 25.79 8.93
C ASN A 248 26.71 25.44 7.50
N ARG A 249 27.00 26.29 6.50
CA ARG A 249 26.71 26.00 5.09
C ARG A 249 27.54 24.83 4.55
N VAL A 250 28.84 24.78 4.86
CA VAL A 250 29.72 23.64 4.53
C VAL A 250 29.26 22.35 5.22
N ALA A 251 28.94 22.40 6.52
CA ALA A 251 28.72 21.21 7.34
C ALA A 251 27.29 20.62 7.28
N TYR A 252 26.27 21.43 6.93
CA TYR A 252 24.86 21.00 6.94
C TYR A 252 24.09 21.32 5.67
N GLU A 253 24.48 22.36 4.94
CA GLU A 253 23.72 22.83 3.77
C GLU A 253 24.28 22.29 2.44
N GLY A 254 25.37 21.52 2.48
CA GLY A 254 25.94 20.84 1.32
C GLY A 254 26.71 21.75 0.37
N GLU A 255 27.27 22.86 0.87
CA GLU A 255 27.80 23.95 0.04
C GLU A 255 29.31 24.23 0.28
N PRO A 256 30.20 23.62 -0.51
CA PRO A 256 31.66 23.83 -0.42
C PRO A 256 32.14 25.23 -0.82
N THR A 257 31.39 26.02 -1.60
CA THR A 257 31.77 27.42 -1.94
C THR A 257 32.00 28.27 -0.68
N ALA A 258 31.25 28.01 0.39
CA ALA A 258 31.42 28.64 1.69
C ALA A 258 32.76 28.30 2.39
N MET A 259 33.46 27.23 1.99
CA MET A 259 34.76 26.84 2.57
C MET A 259 35.83 27.92 2.36
N ARG A 260 35.80 28.64 1.24
CA ARG A 260 36.68 29.81 0.99
C ARG A 260 36.56 30.88 2.08
N MET A 261 35.34 31.10 2.57
CA MET A 261 35.08 32.05 3.65
C MET A 261 35.56 31.48 5.00
N VAL A 262 35.38 30.17 5.25
CA VAL A 262 35.94 29.50 6.44
C VAL A 262 37.47 29.62 6.48
N GLU A 263 38.16 29.41 5.35
CA GLU A 263 39.63 29.51 5.27
C GLU A 263 40.15 30.94 5.44
N ARG A 264 39.53 31.93 4.80
CA ARG A 264 39.91 33.35 4.99
C ARG A 264 39.74 33.83 6.42
N LEU A 265 38.82 33.22 7.18
CA LEU A 265 38.53 33.53 8.57
C LEU A 265 39.30 32.70 9.59
N MET A 266 40.17 31.79 9.15
CA MET A 266 41.01 30.95 10.01
C MET A 266 42.51 31.18 9.78
N THR A 267 43.29 31.19 10.86
CA THR A 267 44.76 31.33 10.81
C THR A 267 45.39 30.39 11.83
N PHE A 268 46.50 29.74 11.53
CA PHE A 268 47.04 28.66 12.38
C PHE A 268 48.07 29.16 13.41
N GLU A 269 47.95 28.67 14.64
CA GLU A 269 48.96 28.82 15.69
C GLU A 269 50.07 27.77 15.46
N GLY A 270 51.24 28.25 15.04
CA GLY A 270 52.27 27.45 14.39
C GLY A 270 51.92 27.08 12.96
N ALA A 271 52.94 26.87 12.12
CA ALA A 271 52.73 26.32 10.78
C ALA A 271 52.34 24.82 10.89
N PRO A 272 51.27 24.35 10.24
CA PRO A 272 51.00 22.92 10.09
C PRO A 272 52.13 22.21 9.35
N SER A 273 52.39 20.96 9.72
CA SER A 273 53.43 20.12 9.11
C SER A 273 53.08 19.67 7.69
N ASP A 274 51.81 19.33 7.44
CA ASP A 274 51.26 19.01 6.11
C ASP A 274 49.80 19.48 5.96
N SER A 275 49.19 19.25 4.79
CA SER A 275 47.79 19.58 4.52
C SER A 275 46.78 18.69 5.27
N ARG A 276 47.19 17.51 5.75
CA ARG A 276 46.34 16.59 6.52
C ARG A 276 46.18 17.07 7.96
N GLU A 277 47.24 17.55 8.59
CA GLU A 277 47.20 18.23 9.88
C GLU A 277 46.35 19.51 9.76
N GLU A 278 46.56 20.31 8.71
CA GLU A 278 45.79 21.54 8.46
C GLU A 278 44.27 21.26 8.38
N ALA A 279 43.87 20.18 7.68
CA ALA A 279 42.48 19.73 7.61
C ALA A 279 41.97 19.14 8.95
N LEU A 280 42.78 18.33 9.65
CA LEU A 280 42.40 17.71 10.92
C LEU A 280 42.17 18.75 12.02
N ARG A 281 43.07 19.73 12.16
CA ARG A 281 42.92 20.86 13.10
C ARG A 281 41.62 21.63 12.84
N ARG A 282 41.28 21.92 11.57
CA ARG A 282 40.00 22.55 11.19
C ARG A 282 38.79 21.68 11.57
N ARG A 283 38.82 20.37 11.28
CA ARG A 283 37.73 19.43 11.59
C ARG A 283 37.48 19.32 13.10
N LEU A 284 38.53 19.26 13.91
CA LEU A 284 38.42 19.23 15.37
C LEU A 284 37.90 20.56 15.94
N LEU A 285 38.41 21.70 15.44
CA LEU A 285 37.91 23.02 15.85
C LEU A 285 36.43 23.21 15.53
N TRP A 286 35.99 22.79 14.34
CA TRP A 286 34.59 22.83 13.97
C TRP A 286 33.73 21.90 14.84
N ALA A 287 34.24 20.73 15.23
CA ALA A 287 33.54 19.84 16.15
C ALA A 287 33.36 20.44 17.56
N LEU A 288 34.38 21.10 18.12
CA LEU A 288 34.27 21.83 19.40
C LEU A 288 33.23 22.97 19.32
N VAL A 289 33.21 23.70 18.21
CA VAL A 289 32.26 24.80 17.95
C VAL A 289 30.83 24.28 17.74
N ASP A 290 30.63 23.16 17.03
CA ASP A 290 29.34 22.52 16.79
C ASP A 290 28.77 21.80 18.02
N LEU A 291 29.60 21.21 18.89
CA LEU A 291 29.17 20.65 20.17
C LEU A 291 28.91 21.71 21.25
N SER A 292 29.19 22.99 20.98
CA SER A 292 28.96 24.09 21.92
C SER A 292 27.59 24.75 21.75
N THR A 293 27.08 25.37 22.83
CA THR A 293 25.92 26.28 22.83
C THR A 293 26.34 27.64 23.42
N PHE A 294 26.22 28.72 22.64
CA PHE A 294 26.59 30.07 23.09
C PHE A 294 25.82 31.15 22.32
N ARG A 295 25.71 32.36 22.91
CA ARG A 295 25.11 33.51 22.23
C ARG A 295 26.19 34.44 21.66
N LEU A 296 26.12 34.76 20.37
CA LEU A 296 27.02 35.65 19.64
C LEU A 296 27.07 37.06 20.23
N ARG A 297 25.97 37.54 20.82
CA ARG A 297 25.97 38.84 21.52
C ARG A 297 26.96 38.90 22.69
N ASN A 298 27.32 37.74 23.25
CA ASN A 298 28.30 37.61 24.33
C ASN A 298 29.76 37.60 23.80
N ALA A 299 29.97 37.37 22.49
CA ALA A 299 31.29 37.46 21.88
C ALA A 299 31.78 38.92 21.81
N PRO A 300 33.10 39.20 21.84
CA PRO A 300 33.64 40.56 21.89
C PRO A 300 33.22 41.40 20.67
N GLY A 301 32.49 42.49 20.92
CA GLY A 301 31.99 43.40 19.87
C GLY A 301 32.94 44.54 19.50
N SER A 302 33.92 44.82 20.35
CA SER A 302 34.99 45.81 20.13
C SER A 302 36.11 45.50 21.12
N VAL A 303 37.36 45.58 20.67
CA VAL A 303 38.55 45.32 21.49
C VAL A 303 39.66 46.29 21.07
N ASP A 304 40.31 46.93 22.04
CA ASP A 304 41.28 48.00 21.80
C ASP A 304 42.66 47.49 21.34
N GLY A 305 42.91 46.19 21.47
CA GLY A 305 44.11 45.51 20.99
C GLY A 305 43.90 44.68 19.72
N ASP A 306 44.92 43.89 19.37
CA ASP A 306 44.94 43.02 18.17
C ASP A 306 44.62 41.56 18.46
N THR A 307 44.30 41.21 19.70
CA THR A 307 43.87 39.88 20.11
C THR A 307 42.58 39.94 20.93
N ALA A 308 41.77 38.88 20.85
CA ALA A 308 40.56 38.72 21.64
C ALA A 308 40.35 37.24 21.99
N VAL A 309 39.64 36.96 23.09
CA VAL A 309 39.32 35.59 23.52
C VAL A 309 37.83 35.50 23.84
N PHE A 310 37.19 34.41 23.45
CA PHE A 310 35.80 34.09 23.76
C PHE A 310 35.69 32.62 24.20
N ARG A 311 35.05 32.36 25.34
CA ARG A 311 34.88 31.01 25.88
C ARG A 311 33.54 30.42 25.44
N ILE A 312 33.60 29.19 24.92
CA ILE A 312 32.44 28.39 24.48
C ILE A 312 32.43 27.04 25.19
N GLY A 313 31.29 26.36 25.26
CA GLY A 313 31.20 25.00 25.79
C GLY A 313 29.83 24.36 25.49
N PRO A 314 29.67 23.04 25.72
CA PRO A 314 28.39 22.35 25.55
C PRO A 314 27.31 22.84 26.51
N ALA A 315 26.04 22.79 26.09
CA ALA A 315 24.94 22.97 27.04
C ALA A 315 24.87 21.77 28.01
N GLY A 316 24.84 22.06 29.30
CA GLY A 316 24.75 21.06 30.39
C GLY A 316 26.06 20.81 31.15
N THR A 317 27.21 21.31 30.67
CA THR A 317 28.53 21.13 31.31
C THR A 317 29.10 22.45 31.83
N THR A 318 30.05 22.37 32.77
CA THR A 318 30.89 23.52 33.18
C THR A 318 32.15 23.69 32.35
N GLU A 319 32.52 22.71 31.52
CA GLU A 319 33.72 22.76 30.69
C GLU A 319 33.62 23.82 29.60
N THR A 320 34.75 24.51 29.36
CA THR A 320 34.85 25.53 28.31
C THR A 320 36.18 25.48 27.56
N PHE A 321 36.13 25.92 26.31
CA PHE A 321 37.25 26.02 25.37
C PHE A 321 37.40 27.48 24.88
N GLU A 322 38.63 27.89 24.57
CA GLU A 322 38.96 29.28 24.21
C GLU A 322 39.07 29.48 22.69
N LEU A 323 38.08 30.15 22.10
CA LEU A 323 38.21 30.75 20.78
C LEU A 323 39.10 32.00 20.87
N ARG A 324 40.32 31.90 20.36
CA ARG A 324 41.28 33.01 20.24
C ARG A 324 41.13 33.68 18.89
N PHE A 325 41.13 35.02 18.85
CA PHE A 325 41.04 35.81 17.62
C PHE A 325 42.23 36.76 17.50
N ARG A 326 42.60 37.07 16.26
CA ARG A 326 43.69 38.00 15.91
C ARG A 326 43.21 38.99 14.85
N ARG A 327 43.65 40.25 14.94
CA ARG A 327 43.49 41.24 13.86
C ARG A 327 44.48 40.94 12.73
N ALA A 328 43.97 40.84 11.51
CA ALA A 328 44.72 40.71 10.27
C ALA A 328 44.41 41.90 9.33
N SER A 329 45.04 41.94 8.14
CA SER A 329 44.88 43.04 7.17
C SER A 329 43.46 43.20 6.62
N GLU A 330 42.68 42.11 6.56
CA GLU A 330 41.30 42.10 6.05
C GLU A 330 40.24 41.97 7.17
N GLY A 331 40.63 42.26 8.43
CA GLY A 331 39.77 42.19 9.61
C GLY A 331 40.18 41.12 10.62
N TRP A 332 39.26 40.72 11.50
CA TRP A 332 39.51 39.71 12.52
C TRP A 332 39.39 38.29 11.98
N VAL A 333 40.31 37.41 12.42
CA VAL A 333 40.34 35.99 12.08
C VAL A 333 40.43 35.13 13.34
N LEU A 334 39.86 33.93 13.30
CA LEU A 334 39.96 32.92 14.36
C LEU A 334 41.32 32.22 14.29
N VAL A 335 41.98 32.05 15.43
CA VAL A 335 43.26 31.35 15.57
C VAL A 335 42.99 29.87 15.87
N VAL A 336 43.47 29.00 14.99
CA VAL A 336 43.38 27.53 15.09
C VAL A 336 44.56 27.00 15.92
N PRO A 337 44.34 26.38 17.09
CA PRO A 337 45.42 25.92 17.98
C PRO A 337 46.36 24.84 17.38
N PRO A 338 47.45 24.51 18.09
CA PRO A 338 48.21 23.27 17.89
C PRO A 338 47.35 22.01 17.97
N LEU A 339 47.77 20.93 17.29
CA LEU A 339 46.99 19.68 17.19
C LEU A 339 46.87 18.97 18.55
N ASP A 340 47.93 18.97 19.35
CA ASP A 340 47.99 18.42 20.71
C ASP A 340 47.06 19.16 21.68
N VAL A 341 47.01 20.49 21.60
CA VAL A 341 46.10 21.33 22.39
C VAL A 341 44.65 21.00 22.04
N ILE A 342 44.31 21.01 20.74
CA ILE A 342 42.92 20.81 20.33
C ILE A 342 42.42 19.37 20.52
N GLN A 343 43.32 18.37 20.45
CA GLN A 343 43.02 16.99 20.84
C GLN A 343 42.78 16.88 22.35
N THR A 344 43.58 17.57 23.18
CA THR A 344 43.42 17.60 24.65
C THR A 344 42.10 18.24 25.06
N ASP A 345 41.74 19.38 24.45
CA ASP A 345 40.47 20.06 24.70
C ASP A 345 39.26 19.25 24.17
N THR A 346 39.42 18.54 23.05
CA THR A 346 38.41 17.57 22.56
C THR A 346 38.21 16.42 23.55
N ALA A 347 39.29 15.82 24.06
CA ALA A 347 39.19 14.74 25.03
C ALA A 347 38.49 15.18 26.33
N ARG A 348 38.82 16.37 26.86
CA ARG A 348 38.18 16.94 28.05
C ARG A 348 36.68 17.20 27.84
N LEU A 349 36.30 17.73 26.69
CA LEU A 349 34.91 17.99 26.34
C LEU A 349 34.09 16.70 26.15
N LEU A 350 34.70 15.65 25.57
CA LEU A 350 34.06 14.34 25.40
C LEU A 350 33.87 13.61 26.74
N ASP A 351 34.88 13.64 27.62
CA ASP A 351 34.79 13.08 28.99
C ASP A 351 33.68 13.77 29.81
N ALA A 352 33.62 15.11 29.76
CA ALA A 352 32.57 15.89 30.41
C ALA A 352 31.16 15.69 29.81
N LEU A 353 31.04 15.15 28.59
CA LEU A 353 29.78 14.71 27.99
C LEU A 353 29.50 13.21 28.18
N GLY A 354 30.45 12.41 28.68
CA GLY A 354 30.30 10.98 28.88
C GLY A 354 30.32 10.14 27.59
N HIS A 355 31.06 10.58 26.56
CA HIS A 355 31.12 9.91 25.25
C HIS A 355 32.57 9.61 24.82
N ALA A 356 32.79 8.53 24.06
CA ALA A 356 34.12 8.15 23.60
C ALA A 356 34.54 8.83 22.28
N SER A 357 33.58 9.39 21.53
CA SER A 357 33.84 10.06 20.25
C SER A 357 32.92 11.26 19.98
N ILE A 358 33.38 12.16 19.10
CA ILE A 358 32.60 13.32 18.61
C ILE A 358 31.28 12.87 17.97
N ASP A 359 31.29 11.76 17.24
CA ASP A 359 30.13 11.33 16.46
C ASP A 359 29.11 10.58 17.34
N GLU A 360 29.55 9.91 18.43
CA GLU A 360 28.65 9.51 19.54
C GLU A 360 28.01 10.72 20.21
N ALA A 361 28.80 11.74 20.58
CA ALA A 361 28.29 12.94 21.24
C ALA A 361 27.28 13.70 20.38
N ARG A 362 27.50 13.76 19.06
CA ARG A 362 26.53 14.29 18.10
C ARG A 362 25.27 13.44 18.00
N ALA A 363 25.39 12.11 17.96
CA ALA A 363 24.25 11.21 17.89
C ALA A 363 23.37 11.31 19.15
N ALA A 364 23.98 11.34 20.34
CA ALA A 364 23.28 11.52 21.60
C ALA A 364 22.55 12.88 21.68
N ARG A 365 23.13 13.95 21.09
CA ARG A 365 22.59 15.31 21.10
C ARG A 365 21.68 15.65 19.90
N ALA A 366 21.37 14.66 19.06
CA ALA A 366 20.55 14.81 17.86
C ALA A 366 19.04 14.99 18.15
N ASP A 367 18.54 14.49 19.28
CA ASP A 367 17.19 14.80 19.77
C ASP A 367 17.24 15.92 20.82
N SER A 368 17.25 17.16 20.33
CA SER A 368 17.36 18.38 21.11
C SER A 368 16.63 19.53 20.39
N PRO A 369 16.44 20.71 21.00
CA PRO A 369 15.85 21.86 20.30
C PRO A 369 16.60 22.24 19.01
N ARG A 370 17.95 22.19 19.04
CA ARG A 370 18.80 22.35 17.86
C ARG A 370 18.55 21.24 16.84
N GLY A 371 18.45 20.00 17.30
CA GLY A 371 18.15 18.83 16.49
C GLY A 371 16.82 18.92 15.76
N ALA A 372 15.74 19.32 16.42
CA ALA A 372 14.42 19.50 15.83
C ALA A 372 14.39 20.62 14.77
N LEU A 373 14.99 21.78 15.08
CA LEU A 373 15.10 22.89 14.11
C LEU A 373 15.97 22.51 12.90
N ARG A 374 17.11 21.81 13.11
CA ARG A 374 17.95 21.28 12.03
C ARG A 374 17.18 20.26 11.17
N ARG A 375 16.48 19.28 11.78
CA ARG A 375 15.64 18.28 11.09
C ARG A 375 14.61 18.96 10.18
N PHE A 376 13.92 19.97 10.69
CA PHE A 376 12.94 20.74 9.92
C PHE A 376 13.57 21.54 8.78
N VAL A 377 14.47 22.48 9.08
CA VAL A 377 15.01 23.42 8.08
C VAL A 377 15.78 22.70 6.98
N LEU A 378 16.58 21.69 7.32
CA LEU A 378 17.32 20.90 6.33
C LEU A 378 16.38 19.97 5.54
N GLY A 379 15.37 19.37 6.19
CA GLY A 379 14.35 18.57 5.51
C GLY A 379 13.58 19.36 4.45
N THR A 380 13.26 20.63 4.71
CA THR A 380 12.60 21.50 3.71
C THR A 380 13.45 21.87 2.50
N LYS A 381 14.75 21.52 2.45
CA LYS A 381 15.57 21.66 1.23
C LYS A 381 15.43 20.49 0.25
N ASP A 382 15.15 19.29 0.76
CA ASP A 382 15.05 18.03 0.02
C ASP A 382 13.58 17.57 0.00
N TRP A 383 12.67 18.48 -0.37
CA TRP A 383 11.23 18.32 -0.12
C TRP A 383 10.55 17.32 -1.06
N ASP A 384 10.96 17.24 -2.32
CA ASP A 384 10.46 16.23 -3.26
C ASP A 384 11.15 14.85 -3.05
N GLY A 385 12.11 14.78 -2.12
CA GLY A 385 12.80 13.58 -1.68
C GLY A 385 12.52 13.23 -0.20
N PRO A 386 13.40 12.45 0.45
CA PRO A 386 13.22 12.04 1.85
C PRO A 386 13.34 13.17 2.88
N GLY A 387 13.59 14.42 2.46
CA GLY A 387 13.59 15.59 3.33
C GLY A 387 12.21 15.97 3.84
N ARG A 388 11.14 15.75 3.07
CA ARG A 388 9.76 15.98 3.52
C ARG A 388 9.46 15.23 4.81
N ASP A 389 9.67 13.93 4.84
CA ASP A 389 9.34 13.09 6.01
C ASP A 389 10.18 13.50 7.24
N ARG A 390 11.46 13.83 7.05
CA ARG A 390 12.34 14.35 8.12
C ARG A 390 11.83 15.68 8.70
N ALA A 391 11.28 16.55 7.85
CA ALA A 391 10.73 17.83 8.27
C ALA A 391 9.37 17.67 8.96
N LEU A 392 8.47 16.84 8.43
CA LEU A 392 7.17 16.56 9.05
C LEU A 392 7.32 15.84 10.40
N ALA A 393 8.31 14.95 10.54
CA ALA A 393 8.67 14.29 11.80
C ALA A 393 9.36 15.21 12.84
N ALA A 394 9.44 16.52 12.59
CA ALA A 394 9.80 17.53 13.58
C ALA A 394 8.59 18.28 14.15
N LEU A 395 7.37 18.03 13.66
CA LEU A 395 6.15 18.79 13.98
C LEU A 395 5.24 17.99 14.91
N ASP A 396 4.74 18.62 15.98
CA ASP A 396 3.63 18.09 16.76
C ASP A 396 2.30 18.46 16.08
N LEU A 397 1.62 17.42 15.57
CA LEU A 397 0.34 17.52 14.87
C LEU A 397 -0.79 16.82 15.64
N SER A 398 -0.58 16.47 16.93
CA SER A 398 -1.52 15.75 17.79
C SER A 398 -2.91 16.40 17.94
N TYR A 399 -3.03 17.68 17.60
CA TYR A 399 -4.29 18.42 17.57
C TYR A 399 -5.12 18.21 16.29
N LEU A 400 -4.62 17.46 15.30
CA LEU A 400 -5.32 17.11 14.07
C LEU A 400 -5.72 15.62 14.09
N PRO A 401 -6.84 15.24 13.43
CA PRO A 401 -7.11 13.83 13.12
C PRO A 401 -6.04 13.26 12.17
N ALA A 402 -5.61 12.02 12.41
CA ALA A 402 -4.54 11.37 11.64
C ALA A 402 -4.82 11.31 10.13
N GLN A 403 -6.09 11.19 9.74
CA GLN A 403 -6.53 11.20 8.33
C GLN A 403 -6.21 12.53 7.60
N LEU A 404 -5.92 13.60 8.34
CA LEU A 404 -5.62 14.93 7.79
C LEU A 404 -4.12 15.24 7.74
N TYR A 405 -3.25 14.40 8.30
CA TYR A 405 -1.80 14.64 8.39
C TYR A 405 -1.18 14.82 6.99
N GLU A 406 -1.44 13.90 6.06
CA GLU A 406 -0.95 13.97 4.66
C GLU A 406 -1.35 15.27 3.94
N ILE A 407 -2.49 15.86 4.30
CA ILE A 407 -3.06 17.04 3.62
C ILE A 407 -2.56 18.34 4.27
N GLN A 408 -2.56 18.41 5.60
CA GLN A 408 -2.26 19.65 6.33
C GLN A 408 -0.78 19.79 6.72
N ALA A 409 -0.08 18.70 7.04
CA ALA A 409 1.31 18.78 7.47
C ALA A 409 2.23 19.47 6.44
N PRO A 410 2.11 19.20 5.11
CA PRO A 410 2.84 19.95 4.08
C PRO A 410 2.58 21.46 4.11
N VAL A 411 1.31 21.86 4.26
CA VAL A 411 0.89 23.28 4.22
C VAL A 411 1.36 24.02 5.49
N LEU A 412 1.25 23.37 6.65
CA LEU A 412 1.72 23.90 7.93
C LEU A 412 3.25 24.01 7.99
N ALA A 413 3.98 23.10 7.35
CA ALA A 413 5.43 23.21 7.15
C ALA A 413 5.80 24.42 6.25
N ASP A 414 5.10 24.63 5.13
CA ASP A 414 5.32 25.79 4.24
C ASP A 414 5.06 27.12 4.98
N TYR A 415 4.01 27.19 5.81
CA TYR A 415 3.78 28.31 6.73
C TYR A 415 4.94 28.52 7.71
N LEU A 416 5.31 27.49 8.49
CA LEU A 416 6.36 27.60 9.52
C LEU A 416 7.73 27.96 8.92
N LYS A 417 8.10 27.34 7.79
CA LYS A 417 9.35 27.63 7.06
C LYS A 417 9.44 29.09 6.66
N ARG A 418 8.36 29.65 6.08
CA ARG A 418 8.31 31.07 5.66
C ARG A 418 8.36 32.05 6.82
N VAL A 419 7.88 31.67 8.01
CA VAL A 419 8.00 32.45 9.24
C VAL A 419 9.45 32.43 9.73
N LEU A 420 10.08 31.24 9.82
CA LEU A 420 11.48 31.10 10.21
C LEU A 420 12.42 31.90 9.29
N ASP A 421 12.23 31.81 7.97
CA ASP A 421 13.01 32.55 6.96
C ASP A 421 12.91 34.08 7.12
N ARG A 422 11.85 34.59 7.78
CA ARG A 422 11.62 36.01 8.05
C ARG A 422 11.96 36.40 9.50
N ALA A 423 12.12 35.44 10.40
CA ALA A 423 12.49 35.66 11.79
C ALA A 423 14.01 35.90 11.96
N GLY A 424 14.85 35.26 11.13
CA GLY A 424 16.30 35.47 11.11
C GLY A 424 17.08 34.30 10.51
N TYR A 425 18.31 34.53 10.06
CA TYR A 425 19.22 33.44 9.66
C TYR A 425 19.57 32.55 10.89
N PRO A 426 19.23 31.25 10.90
CA PRO A 426 19.39 30.40 12.08
C PRO A 426 20.85 29.96 12.28
N ILE A 427 21.54 30.55 13.26
CA ILE A 427 22.89 30.13 13.64
C ILE A 427 22.79 29.01 14.68
N TRP A 428 23.01 27.76 14.26
CA TRP A 428 22.74 26.56 15.06
C TRP A 428 23.29 26.62 16.49
N GLN A 429 24.49 27.17 16.66
CA GLN A 429 25.21 27.27 17.92
C GLN A 429 24.53 28.18 18.96
N GLU A 430 23.57 29.05 18.56
CA GLU A 430 22.73 29.82 19.48
C GLU A 430 21.53 29.04 20.04
N ILE A 431 21.16 27.90 19.43
CA ILE A 431 20.04 27.06 19.86
C ILE A 431 20.55 25.96 20.81
N PRO A 432 19.89 25.70 21.96
CA PRO A 432 20.27 24.63 22.87
C PRO A 432 20.29 23.25 22.21
N ASP A 433 21.34 22.49 22.45
CA ASP A 433 21.57 21.13 21.96
C ASP A 433 21.50 20.05 23.06
N ASP A 434 21.14 20.44 24.28
CA ASP A 434 20.94 19.54 25.42
C ASP A 434 19.62 18.74 25.30
N PRO A 435 19.66 17.39 25.19
CA PRO A 435 18.47 16.53 25.12
C PRO A 435 17.68 16.43 26.44
N ALA A 436 18.35 16.66 27.58
CA ALA A 436 17.83 16.52 28.93
C ALA A 436 17.27 17.84 29.49
N ARG A 437 17.31 18.91 28.67
CA ARG A 437 16.83 20.25 29.01
C ARG A 437 15.40 20.22 29.59
N PRO A 438 15.17 20.66 30.84
CA PRO A 438 13.88 20.53 31.53
C PRO A 438 12.85 21.62 31.20
N THR A 439 13.09 22.44 30.18
CA THR A 439 12.23 23.58 29.80
C THR A 439 12.12 23.72 28.29
N PRO A 440 10.97 24.17 27.76
CA PRO A 440 10.82 24.45 26.34
C PRO A 440 11.88 25.42 25.82
N TYR A 441 12.11 25.38 24.52
CA TYR A 441 12.92 26.35 23.80
C TYR A 441 12.01 27.25 22.95
N GLU A 442 11.83 28.48 23.41
CA GLU A 442 11.23 29.55 22.61
C GLU A 442 12.29 30.10 21.64
N HIS A 443 12.05 29.91 20.34
CA HIS A 443 12.90 30.41 19.27
C HIS A 443 12.51 31.84 18.86
N TYR A 444 11.21 32.12 18.79
CA TYR A 444 10.65 33.40 18.35
C TYR A 444 9.30 33.67 19.03
N ARG A 445 8.96 34.95 19.26
CA ARG A 445 7.70 35.39 19.88
C ARG A 445 7.20 36.69 19.26
N HIS A 446 5.90 36.73 18.99
CA HIS A 446 5.15 37.87 18.45
C HIS A 446 3.76 37.93 19.13
N PRO A 447 3.05 39.07 19.18
CA PRO A 447 1.70 39.11 19.75
C PRO A 447 0.67 38.19 19.08
N ALA A 448 0.94 37.70 17.86
CA ALA A 448 0.11 36.73 17.14
C ALA A 448 0.49 35.25 17.37
N GLY A 449 1.57 34.95 18.12
CA GLY A 449 2.00 33.57 18.38
C GLY A 449 3.49 33.44 18.73
N ALA A 450 3.94 32.22 18.97
CA ALA A 450 5.35 31.92 19.22
C ALA A 450 5.79 30.64 18.50
N ILE A 451 7.10 30.55 18.22
CA ILE A 451 7.76 29.33 17.77
C ILE A 451 8.44 28.72 18.99
N VAL A 452 7.87 27.62 19.47
CA VAL A 452 8.30 26.88 20.67
C VAL A 452 8.59 25.44 20.27
N ILE A 453 9.75 24.96 20.68
CA ILE A 453 10.17 23.57 20.53
C ILE A 453 10.19 22.95 21.93
N GLU A 454 9.49 21.84 22.10
CA GLU A 454 9.27 21.17 23.39
C GLU A 454 9.45 19.65 23.24
N ARG A 455 9.76 18.97 24.35
CA ARG A 455 9.82 17.51 24.39
C ARG A 455 8.39 16.97 24.44
N SER A 456 7.98 16.25 23.40
CA SER A 456 6.66 15.63 23.33
C SER A 456 6.47 14.53 24.40
N VAL A 457 5.22 14.14 24.65
CA VAL A 457 4.85 13.09 25.61
C VAL A 457 4.05 12.02 24.88
N THR A 458 4.34 10.74 25.12
CA THR A 458 3.58 9.64 24.51
C THR A 458 2.21 9.47 25.16
N ALA A 459 1.32 8.71 24.54
CA ALA A 459 0.02 8.34 25.13
C ALA A 459 0.14 7.56 26.47
N GLU A 460 1.33 7.04 26.77
CA GLU A 460 1.66 6.28 27.98
C GLU A 460 2.29 7.17 29.08
N GLY A 461 2.57 8.45 28.77
CA GLY A 461 3.20 9.42 29.69
C GLY A 461 4.73 9.49 29.60
N GLU A 462 5.36 8.71 28.73
CA GLU A 462 6.81 8.67 28.56
C GLU A 462 7.35 9.84 27.72
N PRO A 463 8.62 10.27 27.91
CA PRO A 463 9.21 11.39 27.19
C PRO A 463 9.52 11.05 25.72
N GLY A 464 8.70 11.57 24.81
CA GLY A 464 8.90 11.49 23.35
C GLY A 464 9.97 12.47 22.84
N PRO A 465 10.18 12.56 21.51
CA PRO A 465 11.19 13.43 20.89
C PRO A 465 10.90 14.93 21.04
N TRP A 466 11.91 15.78 20.79
CA TRP A 466 11.73 17.22 20.65
C TRP A 466 11.04 17.56 19.32
N LEU A 467 9.96 18.34 19.38
CA LEU A 467 9.11 18.76 18.26
C LEU A 467 8.71 20.25 18.38
N PHE A 468 8.34 20.89 17.27
CA PHE A 468 7.59 22.16 17.29
C PHE A 468 6.19 21.90 17.84
N THR A 469 5.77 22.61 18.89
CA THR A 469 4.53 22.31 19.63
C THR A 469 3.26 22.43 18.77
N ALA A 470 2.21 21.68 19.13
CA ALA A 470 0.88 21.83 18.54
C ALA A 470 0.38 23.28 18.52
N ASP A 471 0.72 24.09 19.53
CA ASP A 471 0.36 25.51 19.60
C ASP A 471 1.15 26.37 18.59
N THR A 472 2.44 26.09 18.40
CA THR A 472 3.23 26.70 17.31
C THR A 472 2.68 26.32 15.94
N MET A 473 2.31 25.06 15.73
CA MET A 473 1.76 24.61 14.45
C MET A 473 0.40 25.24 14.16
N ARG A 474 -0.47 25.35 15.18
CA ARG A 474 -1.78 26.01 15.07
C ARG A 474 -1.65 27.52 14.83
N GLY A 475 -0.64 28.18 15.42
CA GLY A 475 -0.36 29.60 15.26
C GLY A 475 0.45 29.98 14.01
N ALA A 476 1.08 29.02 13.32
CA ALA A 476 1.95 29.29 12.17
C ALA A 476 1.28 30.10 11.03
N PRO A 477 0.00 29.88 10.66
CA PRO A 477 -0.67 30.71 9.64
C PRO A 477 -0.89 32.17 10.07
N ASP A 478 -1.09 32.42 11.36
CA ASP A 478 -1.35 33.75 11.90
C ASP A 478 -0.04 34.53 12.11
N LEU A 479 1.01 33.85 12.59
CA LEU A 479 2.39 34.33 12.54
C LEU A 479 2.81 34.71 11.12
N PHE A 480 2.56 33.82 10.14
CA PHE A 480 2.84 34.12 8.74
C PHE A 480 2.03 35.32 8.26
N THR A 481 0.73 35.41 8.58
CA THR A 481 -0.12 36.53 8.16
C THR A 481 0.41 37.87 8.68
N ALA A 482 0.98 37.90 9.89
CA ALA A 482 1.60 39.09 10.47
C ALA A 482 2.98 39.42 9.89
N MET A 483 3.73 38.41 9.42
CA MET A 483 5.11 38.57 8.92
C MET A 483 5.24 38.54 7.39
N GLN A 484 4.19 38.25 6.62
CA GLN A 484 4.28 38.01 5.18
C GLN A 484 4.84 39.19 4.35
N ASP A 485 4.61 40.41 4.82
CA ASP A 485 5.11 41.65 4.19
C ASP A 485 6.49 42.09 4.74
N LEU A 486 7.07 41.31 5.66
CA LEU A 486 8.48 41.41 6.03
C LEU A 486 9.33 40.65 5.00
N ALA A 487 10.46 41.23 4.62
CA ALA A 487 11.44 40.57 3.77
C ALA A 487 12.03 39.32 4.45
N VAL A 488 12.49 38.36 3.65
CA VAL A 488 13.32 37.24 4.14
C VAL A 488 14.62 37.81 4.72
N ALA A 489 15.10 37.19 5.81
CA ALA A 489 16.28 37.63 6.53
C ALA A 489 17.55 37.56 5.67
N ASP A 490 18.48 38.50 5.90
CA ASP A 490 19.66 38.71 5.05
C ASP A 490 20.43 37.41 4.74
N GLY A 491 20.52 37.11 3.44
CA GLY A 491 21.25 35.96 2.91
C GLY A 491 20.57 34.60 3.00
N LEU A 492 19.34 34.53 3.50
CA LEU A 492 18.39 33.52 3.04
C LEU A 492 17.80 33.98 1.69
N ARG A 493 17.44 33.02 0.83
CA ARG A 493 16.65 33.27 -0.39
C ARG A 493 15.21 32.83 -0.11
N ASP A 494 14.21 33.52 -0.67
CA ASP A 494 12.80 33.12 -0.49
C ASP A 494 12.60 31.66 -0.94
N ALA A 495 12.10 30.83 -0.03
CA ALA A 495 11.96 29.40 -0.28
C ALA A 495 10.91 29.12 -1.37
N ALA A 496 11.28 28.27 -2.33
CA ALA A 496 10.35 27.73 -3.30
C ALA A 496 9.14 27.11 -2.58
N PRO A 497 7.90 27.33 -3.03
CA PRO A 497 6.71 26.72 -2.43
C PRO A 497 6.79 25.20 -2.35
N LEU A 498 6.77 24.70 -1.11
CA LEU A 498 6.71 23.29 -0.75
C LEU A 498 5.36 22.66 -1.17
N THR A 499 4.34 23.50 -1.32
CA THR A 499 2.96 23.09 -1.65
C THR A 499 2.38 23.85 -2.83
N ASP A 500 1.57 23.17 -3.65
CA ASP A 500 0.80 23.81 -4.73
C ASP A 500 -0.16 24.88 -4.20
N PHE A 501 -0.63 24.73 -2.95
CA PHE A 501 -1.37 25.77 -2.23
C PHE A 501 -0.59 27.10 -2.19
N PHE A 502 0.68 27.08 -1.77
CA PHE A 502 1.49 28.31 -1.76
C PHE A 502 1.88 28.79 -3.16
N ARG A 503 2.07 27.88 -4.15
CA ARG A 503 2.26 28.27 -5.57
C ARG A 503 1.06 29.07 -6.07
N LEU A 504 -0.14 28.59 -5.81
CA LEU A 504 -1.39 29.28 -6.16
C LEU A 504 -1.57 30.57 -5.36
N ARG A 505 -1.37 30.55 -4.04
CA ARG A 505 -1.53 31.72 -3.15
C ARG A 505 -0.57 32.85 -3.52
N GLN A 506 0.68 32.55 -3.83
CA GLN A 506 1.65 33.53 -4.33
C GLN A 506 1.22 34.08 -5.68
N ALA A 507 0.84 33.21 -6.63
CA ALA A 507 0.30 33.60 -7.92
C ALA A 507 -0.97 34.47 -7.84
N VAL A 508 -1.77 34.37 -6.76
CA VAL A 508 -2.87 35.29 -6.44
C VAL A 508 -2.36 36.59 -5.82
N ARG A 509 -1.45 36.56 -4.84
CA ARG A 509 -0.84 37.76 -4.22
C ARG A 509 -0.24 38.69 -5.27
N ASP A 510 0.51 38.14 -6.21
CA ASP A 510 1.23 38.88 -7.26
C ASP A 510 0.29 39.59 -8.26
N ARG A 511 -0.90 39.03 -8.48
CA ARG A 511 -1.89 39.54 -9.47
C ARG A 511 -3.01 40.37 -8.86
N ALA A 512 -3.41 40.04 -7.63
CA ALA A 512 -4.59 40.58 -6.97
C ALA A 512 -4.44 40.51 -5.45
N PRO A 513 -3.51 41.30 -4.84
CA PRO A 513 -3.17 41.17 -3.41
C PRO A 513 -4.36 41.37 -2.48
N ALA A 514 -5.35 42.19 -2.87
CA ALA A 514 -6.60 42.37 -2.13
C ALA A 514 -7.40 41.07 -1.93
N LEU A 515 -7.23 40.04 -2.77
CA LEU A 515 -7.88 38.75 -2.59
C LEU A 515 -7.21 37.86 -1.53
N THR A 516 -5.97 38.17 -1.13
CA THR A 516 -5.25 37.49 -0.03
C THR A 516 -5.57 38.07 1.36
N LEU A 517 -6.49 39.04 1.44
CA LEU A 517 -7.06 39.48 2.71
C LEU A 517 -7.92 38.36 3.31
N ARG A 518 -7.68 38.03 4.59
CA ARG A 518 -8.45 37.05 5.35
C ARG A 518 -9.78 37.64 5.82
N TYR A 519 -10.87 36.99 5.48
CA TYR A 519 -12.24 37.33 5.92
C TYR A 519 -12.75 36.17 6.77
N GLY A 520 -12.68 36.34 8.09
CA GLY A 520 -12.84 35.24 9.03
C GLY A 520 -11.69 34.25 8.89
N LEU A 521 -12.02 32.98 8.66
CA LEU A 521 -11.04 31.87 8.70
C LEU A 521 -10.24 31.69 7.40
N LEU A 522 -10.70 32.24 6.27
CA LEU A 522 -10.15 32.02 4.93
C LEU A 522 -9.87 33.33 4.19
N GLU A 523 -8.97 33.29 3.20
CA GLU A 523 -8.71 34.39 2.26
C GLU A 523 -9.85 34.55 1.23
N ALA A 524 -10.06 35.77 0.71
CA ALA A 524 -11.16 36.04 -0.21
C ALA A 524 -11.10 35.20 -1.51
N TRP A 525 -9.91 34.86 -2.00
CA TRP A 525 -9.79 33.93 -3.14
C TRP A 525 -10.22 32.49 -2.77
N GLN A 526 -9.92 32.03 -1.55
CA GLN A 526 -10.35 30.71 -1.08
C GLN A 526 -11.88 30.64 -0.97
N TRP A 527 -12.54 31.71 -0.46
CA TRP A 527 -14.00 31.80 -0.45
C TRP A 527 -14.60 31.73 -1.86
N GLY A 528 -14.06 32.49 -2.82
CA GLY A 528 -14.54 32.49 -4.21
C GLY A 528 -14.38 31.14 -4.88
N LEU A 529 -13.24 30.47 -4.67
CA LEU A 529 -12.95 29.17 -5.27
C LEU A 529 -13.69 28.03 -4.55
N LEU A 530 -13.94 28.11 -3.24
CA LEU A 530 -14.84 27.19 -2.52
C LEU A 530 -16.27 27.24 -3.09
N VAL A 531 -16.82 28.42 -3.34
CA VAL A 531 -18.14 28.59 -4.00
C VAL A 531 -18.11 28.03 -5.43
N GLY A 532 -17.06 28.33 -6.21
CA GLY A 532 -16.87 27.79 -7.55
C GLY A 532 -16.77 26.25 -7.58
N ALA A 533 -16.03 25.67 -6.65
CA ALA A 533 -15.88 24.23 -6.47
C ALA A 533 -17.20 23.56 -6.06
N GLY A 534 -17.97 24.16 -5.14
CA GLY A 534 -19.30 23.67 -4.78
C GLY A 534 -20.27 23.64 -5.97
N ILE A 535 -20.27 24.68 -6.80
CA ILE A 535 -21.06 24.74 -8.04
C ILE A 535 -20.57 23.67 -9.03
N ALA A 536 -19.25 23.56 -9.25
CA ALA A 536 -18.66 22.57 -10.14
C ALA A 536 -18.99 21.13 -9.70
N ALA A 537 -18.90 20.82 -8.41
CA ALA A 537 -19.26 19.54 -7.82
C ALA A 537 -20.73 19.16 -8.09
N VAL A 538 -21.67 20.10 -7.88
CA VAL A 538 -23.09 19.89 -8.17
C VAL A 538 -23.34 19.66 -9.67
N LEU A 539 -22.65 20.41 -10.54
CA LEU A 539 -22.74 20.24 -11.99
C LEU A 539 -22.17 18.90 -12.47
N LEU A 540 -21.02 18.47 -11.92
CA LEU A 540 -20.40 17.17 -12.19
C LEU A 540 -21.29 16.02 -11.71
N GLY A 541 -21.85 16.11 -10.51
CA GLY A 541 -22.81 15.13 -10.00
C GLY A 541 -24.03 15.00 -10.92
N TRP A 542 -24.63 16.12 -11.32
CA TRP A 542 -25.77 16.15 -12.25
C TRP A 542 -25.42 15.59 -13.64
N ALA A 543 -24.23 15.92 -14.17
CA ALA A 543 -23.73 15.37 -15.43
C ALA A 543 -23.51 13.86 -15.35
N ALA A 544 -22.94 13.34 -14.25
CA ALA A 544 -22.76 11.91 -14.04
C ALA A 544 -24.10 11.16 -13.89
N GLY A 545 -25.06 11.71 -13.15
CA GLY A 545 -26.42 11.16 -13.05
C GLY A 545 -27.13 11.10 -14.41
N ARG A 546 -26.98 12.16 -15.23
CA ARG A 546 -27.44 12.20 -16.63
C ARG A 546 -26.75 11.13 -17.49
N ALA A 547 -25.43 11.04 -17.42
CA ALA A 547 -24.63 10.09 -18.21
C ALA A 547 -24.96 8.63 -17.84
N ALA A 548 -25.01 8.29 -16.55
CA ALA A 548 -25.39 6.95 -16.11
C ALA A 548 -26.84 6.60 -16.45
N THR A 549 -27.78 7.55 -16.34
CA THR A 549 -29.16 7.35 -16.79
C THR A 549 -29.24 7.08 -18.30
N ALA A 550 -28.41 7.76 -19.10
CA ALA A 550 -28.33 7.52 -20.55
C ALA A 550 -27.65 6.18 -20.89
N LEU A 551 -26.57 5.82 -20.19
CA LEU A 551 -25.85 4.56 -20.33
C LEU A 551 -26.73 3.36 -19.97
N LEU A 552 -27.46 3.42 -18.84
CA LEU A 552 -28.38 2.36 -18.42
C LEU A 552 -29.52 2.17 -19.41
N ARG A 553 -30.10 3.25 -19.95
CA ARG A 553 -31.07 3.19 -21.07
C ARG A 553 -30.44 2.80 -22.41
N GLY A 554 -29.11 2.80 -22.52
CA GLY A 554 -28.38 2.24 -23.66
C GLY A 554 -28.27 0.73 -23.53
N LEU A 555 -27.75 0.27 -22.39
CA LEU A 555 -27.63 -1.14 -22.01
C LEU A 555 -28.99 -1.87 -22.04
N ASP A 556 -30.03 -1.25 -21.47
CA ASP A 556 -31.40 -1.77 -21.46
C ASP A 556 -31.92 -2.09 -22.87
N ARG A 557 -31.71 -1.18 -23.82
CA ARG A 557 -32.08 -1.35 -25.23
C ARG A 557 -31.13 -2.25 -26.04
N TRP A 558 -29.92 -2.51 -25.55
CA TRP A 558 -28.92 -3.32 -26.25
C TRP A 558 -28.90 -4.80 -25.80
N LEU A 559 -29.19 -5.04 -24.52
CA LEU A 559 -29.15 -6.37 -23.89
C LEU A 559 -30.54 -6.93 -23.53
N SER A 560 -31.61 -6.17 -23.80
CA SER A 560 -32.99 -6.45 -23.41
C SER A 560 -33.10 -6.81 -21.92
N LEU A 561 -32.89 -5.79 -21.08
CA LEU A 561 -32.82 -5.92 -19.62
C LEU A 561 -34.16 -5.65 -18.89
N GLU A 562 -35.17 -5.17 -19.62
CA GLU A 562 -36.52 -4.82 -19.14
C GLU A 562 -36.54 -3.93 -17.88
N LEU A 563 -35.59 -3.00 -17.76
CA LEU A 563 -35.37 -2.26 -16.53
C LEU A 563 -36.49 -1.26 -16.23
N GLU A 564 -37.21 -1.46 -15.11
CA GLU A 564 -38.18 -0.49 -14.60
C GLU A 564 -37.61 0.94 -14.59
N PRO A 565 -38.29 1.92 -15.24
CA PRO A 565 -37.88 3.33 -15.19
C PRO A 565 -37.81 3.90 -13.76
N ALA A 566 -38.57 3.31 -12.82
CA ALA A 566 -38.50 3.61 -11.40
C ALA A 566 -37.16 3.23 -10.77
N THR A 567 -36.55 2.12 -11.19
CA THR A 567 -35.29 1.61 -10.63
C THR A 567 -34.08 2.38 -11.14
N ILE A 568 -34.06 2.79 -12.41
CA ILE A 568 -33.04 3.73 -12.92
C ILE A 568 -33.12 5.07 -12.14
N ARG A 569 -34.33 5.59 -11.89
CA ARG A 569 -34.54 6.81 -11.09
C ARG A 569 -34.15 6.66 -9.61
N ARG A 570 -34.18 5.44 -9.04
CA ARG A 570 -33.71 5.14 -7.67
C ARG A 570 -32.18 5.14 -7.54
N LEU A 571 -31.42 5.08 -8.64
CA LEU A 571 -29.96 5.11 -8.67
C LEU A 571 -29.39 6.49 -9.04
N ASP A 572 -30.17 7.32 -9.73
CA ASP A 572 -29.78 8.68 -10.17
C ASP A 572 -29.43 9.63 -9.01
N TRP A 573 -30.21 9.66 -7.91
CA TRP A 573 -29.91 10.58 -6.80
C TRP A 573 -28.68 10.19 -5.95
N PRO A 574 -28.47 8.92 -5.53
CA PRO A 574 -27.27 8.56 -4.77
C PRO A 574 -26.00 8.77 -5.59
N LEU A 575 -26.04 8.48 -6.91
CA LEU A 575 -24.90 8.69 -7.79
C LEU A 575 -24.52 10.17 -7.93
N ARG A 576 -25.51 11.07 -8.04
CA ARG A 576 -25.27 12.53 -8.04
C ARG A 576 -24.58 12.98 -6.76
N VAL A 577 -25.03 12.51 -5.59
CA VAL A 577 -24.46 12.86 -4.30
C VAL A 577 -23.06 12.28 -4.13
N ALA A 578 -22.83 11.03 -4.53
CA ALA A 578 -21.51 10.39 -4.48
C ALA A 578 -20.49 11.12 -5.37
N VAL A 579 -20.84 11.48 -6.61
CA VAL A 579 -19.94 12.18 -7.53
C VAL A 579 -19.71 13.63 -7.13
N ALA A 580 -20.75 14.35 -6.70
CA ALA A 580 -20.59 15.71 -6.18
C ALA A 580 -19.75 15.73 -4.89
N GLY A 581 -19.98 14.77 -3.99
CA GLY A 581 -19.19 14.60 -2.77
C GLY A 581 -17.72 14.31 -3.06
N MET A 582 -17.42 13.37 -3.97
CA MET A 582 -16.06 13.07 -4.41
C MET A 582 -15.37 14.29 -5.03
N ALA A 583 -16.07 15.03 -5.90
CA ALA A 583 -15.56 16.27 -6.50
C ALA A 583 -15.31 17.37 -5.45
N ALA A 584 -16.14 17.46 -4.43
CA ALA A 584 -15.95 18.38 -3.31
C ALA A 584 -14.72 17.98 -2.47
N ILE A 585 -14.56 16.71 -2.09
CA ILE A 585 -13.39 16.21 -1.34
C ILE A 585 -12.09 16.53 -2.09
N PHE A 586 -12.05 16.24 -3.40
CA PHE A 586 -10.90 16.55 -4.25
C PHE A 586 -10.57 18.05 -4.26
N ALA A 587 -11.59 18.91 -4.44
CA ALA A 587 -11.40 20.36 -4.47
C ALA A 587 -11.00 20.93 -3.09
N PHE A 588 -11.51 20.39 -1.99
CA PHE A 588 -11.11 20.78 -0.62
C PHE A 588 -9.62 20.49 -0.36
N GLY A 589 -9.11 19.35 -0.85
CA GLY A 589 -7.67 19.03 -0.78
C GLY A 589 -6.82 20.00 -1.61
N TRP A 590 -7.20 20.22 -2.87
CA TRP A 590 -6.51 21.16 -3.78
C TRP A 590 -6.49 22.62 -3.28
N LEU A 591 -7.47 23.01 -2.47
CA LEU A 591 -7.60 24.38 -1.97
C LEU A 591 -6.69 24.75 -0.80
N GLY A 592 -6.05 23.76 -0.15
CA GLY A 592 -5.23 23.99 1.06
C GLY A 592 -5.99 24.73 2.16
N LEU A 593 -7.31 24.53 2.26
CA LEU A 593 -8.11 25.14 3.33
C LEU A 593 -7.59 24.58 4.66
N ALA A 594 -7.30 25.45 5.63
CA ALA A 594 -7.00 25.02 6.99
C ALA A 594 -8.25 24.28 7.52
N GLN A 595 -8.20 22.94 7.56
CA GLN A 595 -9.42 22.15 7.72
C GLN A 595 -10.00 22.33 9.12
N THR A 596 -9.18 22.75 10.09
CA THR A 596 -9.57 23.25 11.43
C THR A 596 -10.72 24.27 11.41
N ALA A 597 -10.87 25.04 10.33
CA ALA A 597 -11.98 25.98 10.12
C ALA A 597 -13.31 25.33 9.72
N LEU A 598 -13.26 24.09 9.21
CA LEU A 598 -14.33 23.41 8.46
C LEU A 598 -14.39 21.90 8.73
N GLU A 599 -13.84 21.40 9.85
CA GLU A 599 -13.71 19.95 10.12
C GLU A 599 -15.05 19.23 10.08
N GLY A 600 -16.08 19.81 10.71
CA GLY A 600 -17.44 19.27 10.65
C GLY A 600 -18.04 19.27 9.24
N ALA A 601 -17.58 20.15 8.34
CA ALA A 601 -18.03 20.20 6.95
C ALA A 601 -17.30 19.16 6.07
N SER A 602 -15.97 19.01 6.20
CA SER A 602 -15.23 17.95 5.51
C SER A 602 -15.66 16.56 5.99
N LEU A 603 -15.84 16.38 7.31
CA LEU A 603 -16.38 15.16 7.92
C LEU A 603 -17.79 14.85 7.37
N ALA A 604 -18.70 15.84 7.36
CA ALA A 604 -20.05 15.64 6.84
C ALA A 604 -20.08 15.33 5.34
N ILE A 605 -19.24 15.99 4.52
CA ILE A 605 -19.10 15.70 3.09
C ILE A 605 -18.62 14.25 2.90
N THR A 606 -17.55 13.83 3.59
CA THR A 606 -17.01 12.47 3.47
C THR A 606 -18.02 11.42 3.94
N PHE A 607 -18.69 11.63 5.07
CA PHE A 607 -19.75 10.75 5.59
C PHE A 607 -20.92 10.61 4.59
N VAL A 608 -21.43 11.73 4.05
CA VAL A 608 -22.51 11.73 3.06
C VAL A 608 -22.06 11.09 1.74
N THR A 609 -20.80 11.28 1.34
CA THR A 609 -20.22 10.66 0.14
C THR A 609 -20.15 9.14 0.29
N THR A 610 -19.61 8.64 1.40
CA THR A 610 -19.51 7.20 1.69
C THR A 610 -20.88 6.54 1.81
N LEU A 611 -21.84 7.18 2.47
CA LEU A 611 -23.23 6.71 2.52
C LEU A 611 -23.85 6.67 1.11
N ALA A 612 -23.61 7.69 0.28
CA ALA A 612 -24.10 7.72 -1.11
C ALA A 612 -23.45 6.63 -1.98
N ILE A 613 -22.16 6.35 -1.81
CA ILE A 613 -21.46 5.24 -2.49
C ILE A 613 -22.03 3.89 -2.07
N ALA A 614 -22.23 3.65 -0.77
CA ALA A 614 -22.85 2.42 -0.27
C ALA A 614 -24.27 2.23 -0.84
N LEU A 615 -25.06 3.31 -0.94
CA LEU A 615 -26.38 3.31 -1.57
C LEU A 615 -26.31 3.06 -3.10
N VAL A 616 -25.31 3.59 -3.80
CA VAL A 616 -25.06 3.28 -5.23
C VAL A 616 -24.78 1.79 -5.40
N LEU A 617 -23.84 1.23 -4.63
CA LEU A 617 -23.46 -0.19 -4.72
C LEU A 617 -24.63 -1.12 -4.39
N PHE A 618 -25.36 -0.86 -3.31
CA PHE A 618 -26.55 -1.63 -2.92
C PHE A 618 -27.61 -1.66 -4.03
N ARG A 619 -27.82 -0.52 -4.71
CA ARG A 619 -28.79 -0.37 -5.81
C ARG A 619 -28.30 -1.00 -7.12
N LEU A 620 -27.00 -0.95 -7.42
CA LEU A 620 -26.40 -1.65 -8.56
C LEU A 620 -26.53 -3.18 -8.41
N VAL A 621 -26.24 -3.73 -7.22
CA VAL A 621 -26.42 -5.16 -6.94
C VAL A 621 -27.91 -5.54 -7.02
N GLY A 622 -28.82 -4.68 -6.54
CA GLY A 622 -30.25 -4.88 -6.72
C GLY A 622 -30.68 -4.93 -8.20
N LEU A 623 -30.12 -4.05 -9.04
CA LEU A 623 -30.37 -3.99 -10.49
C LEU A 623 -29.92 -5.27 -11.20
N VAL A 624 -28.72 -5.75 -10.86
CA VAL A 624 -28.17 -7.01 -11.39
C VAL A 624 -29.00 -8.21 -10.90
N GLY A 625 -29.40 -8.22 -9.63
CA GLY A 625 -30.27 -9.25 -9.06
C GLY A 625 -31.64 -9.35 -9.73
N THR A 626 -32.29 -8.21 -10.04
CA THR A 626 -33.55 -8.22 -10.80
C THR A 626 -33.37 -8.77 -12.22
N HIS A 627 -32.28 -8.40 -12.92
CA HIS A 627 -32.00 -8.89 -14.26
C HIS A 627 -31.70 -10.40 -14.29
N LEU A 628 -30.83 -10.87 -13.40
CA LEU A 628 -30.50 -12.30 -13.27
C LEU A 628 -31.74 -13.11 -12.89
N ARG A 629 -32.66 -12.54 -12.10
CA ARG A 629 -33.89 -13.21 -11.71
C ARG A 629 -34.85 -13.40 -12.88
N HIS A 630 -35.08 -12.39 -13.74
CA HIS A 630 -35.92 -12.57 -14.93
C HIS A 630 -35.34 -13.62 -15.89
N ARG A 631 -34.00 -13.65 -16.09
CA ARG A 631 -33.32 -14.72 -16.83
C ARG A 631 -33.49 -16.12 -16.20
N ALA A 632 -33.62 -16.19 -14.86
CA ALA A 632 -33.92 -17.43 -14.14
C ALA A 632 -35.43 -17.78 -14.11
N GLU A 633 -36.32 -16.84 -14.46
CA GLU A 633 -37.76 -17.08 -14.65
C GLU A 633 -38.05 -17.65 -16.06
N GLU A 634 -37.19 -17.38 -17.05
CA GLU A 634 -37.20 -18.05 -18.37
C GLU A 634 -36.73 -19.53 -18.32
N THR A 635 -36.08 -19.94 -17.21
CA THR A 635 -35.50 -21.28 -17.03
C THR A 635 -36.39 -22.12 -16.09
N PRO A 636 -36.73 -23.39 -16.41
CA PRO A 636 -37.62 -24.22 -15.57
C PRO A 636 -37.00 -24.69 -14.23
N SER A 637 -35.90 -24.07 -13.79
CA SER A 637 -35.18 -24.40 -12.58
C SER A 637 -35.56 -23.45 -11.44
N VAL A 638 -36.46 -23.91 -10.55
CA VAL A 638 -36.80 -23.24 -9.28
C VAL A 638 -35.56 -23.01 -8.40
N VAL A 639 -34.53 -23.84 -8.58
CA VAL A 639 -33.25 -23.77 -7.86
C VAL A 639 -32.50 -22.47 -8.18
N ASP A 640 -32.49 -22.06 -9.45
CA ASP A 640 -31.69 -20.93 -9.94
C ASP A 640 -32.23 -19.60 -9.39
N GLN A 641 -33.56 -19.45 -9.34
CA GLN A 641 -34.23 -18.29 -8.76
C GLN A 641 -33.92 -18.11 -7.27
N ILE A 642 -33.86 -19.22 -6.52
CA ILE A 642 -33.48 -19.22 -5.10
C ILE A 642 -31.99 -18.81 -4.94
N PHE A 643 -31.09 -19.36 -5.76
CA PHE A 643 -29.67 -18.96 -5.74
C PHE A 643 -29.46 -17.49 -6.06
N VAL A 644 -30.10 -16.95 -7.10
CA VAL A 644 -30.00 -15.53 -7.46
C VAL A 644 -30.50 -14.64 -6.32
N SER A 645 -31.62 -15.00 -5.69
CA SER A 645 -32.16 -14.26 -4.54
C SER A 645 -31.21 -14.27 -3.34
N LEU A 646 -30.67 -15.44 -2.98
CA LEU A 646 -29.74 -15.59 -1.85
C LEU A 646 -28.40 -14.88 -2.11
N ALA A 647 -27.84 -15.00 -3.31
CA ALA A 647 -26.61 -14.32 -3.69
C ALA A 647 -26.75 -12.79 -3.69
N THR A 648 -27.86 -12.28 -4.26
CA THR A 648 -28.16 -10.84 -4.25
C THR A 648 -28.28 -10.32 -2.81
N GLY A 649 -29.03 -11.02 -1.96
CA GLY A 649 -29.20 -10.67 -0.54
C GLY A 649 -27.90 -10.71 0.25
N LEU A 650 -27.05 -11.72 0.03
CA LEU A 650 -25.74 -11.85 0.67
C LEU A 650 -24.81 -10.69 0.29
N VAL A 651 -24.69 -10.37 -0.99
CA VAL A 651 -23.86 -9.24 -1.45
C VAL A 651 -24.41 -7.90 -0.95
N GLN A 652 -25.73 -7.72 -0.93
CA GLN A 652 -26.35 -6.53 -0.32
C GLN A 652 -26.08 -6.42 1.19
N MET A 653 -26.13 -7.53 1.93
CA MET A 653 -25.78 -7.57 3.36
C MET A 653 -24.31 -7.18 3.58
N LEU A 654 -23.39 -7.71 2.76
CA LEU A 654 -21.97 -7.36 2.83
C LEU A 654 -21.71 -5.87 2.50
N ILE A 655 -22.44 -5.28 1.54
CA ILE A 655 -22.37 -3.84 1.25
C ILE A 655 -22.88 -3.00 2.42
N VAL A 656 -23.95 -3.44 3.11
CA VAL A 656 -24.45 -2.74 4.30
C VAL A 656 -23.43 -2.82 5.45
N ILE A 657 -22.86 -3.99 5.72
CA ILE A 657 -21.83 -4.17 6.76
C ILE A 657 -20.58 -3.33 6.43
N GLY A 658 -20.06 -3.42 5.20
CA GLY A 658 -18.90 -2.63 4.76
C GLY A 658 -19.17 -1.12 4.78
N GLY A 659 -20.39 -0.68 4.44
CA GLY A 659 -20.82 0.70 4.55
C GLY A 659 -20.86 1.19 5.99
N ILE A 660 -21.36 0.37 6.94
CA ILE A 660 -21.35 0.70 8.37
C ILE A 660 -19.92 0.80 8.90
N VAL A 661 -19.03 -0.12 8.53
CA VAL A 661 -17.61 -0.09 8.93
C VAL A 661 -16.91 1.15 8.36
N ALA A 662 -17.12 1.49 7.09
CA ALA A 662 -16.53 2.68 6.48
C ALA A 662 -17.05 3.98 7.13
N LEU A 663 -18.31 4.03 7.57
CA LEU A 663 -18.86 5.17 8.32
C LEU A 663 -18.38 5.21 9.78
N ALA A 664 -18.03 4.05 10.38
CA ALA A 664 -17.44 3.98 11.72
C ALA A 664 -16.01 4.53 11.72
N GLU A 665 -15.17 4.12 10.76
CA GLU A 665 -13.82 4.68 10.51
C GLU A 665 -13.86 6.21 10.39
N ILE A 666 -14.74 6.74 9.53
CA ILE A 666 -14.89 8.19 9.30
C ILE A 666 -15.23 8.96 10.59
N VAL A 667 -15.93 8.35 11.54
CA VAL A 667 -16.36 8.98 12.81
C VAL A 667 -15.41 8.63 13.97
N GLY A 668 -14.37 7.82 13.74
CA GLY A 668 -13.43 7.38 14.79
C GLY A 668 -14.04 6.41 15.80
N LEU A 669 -15.07 5.62 15.40
CA LEU A 669 -15.70 4.62 16.25
C LEU A 669 -14.94 3.28 16.16
N PRO A 670 -14.49 2.68 17.27
CA PRO A 670 -13.75 1.41 17.25
C PRO A 670 -14.66 0.27 16.77
N TYR A 671 -14.34 -0.28 15.59
CA TYR A 671 -15.12 -1.31 14.91
C TYR A 671 -14.40 -2.67 14.83
N GLU A 672 -13.12 -2.72 15.22
CA GLU A 672 -12.23 -3.87 15.08
C GLU A 672 -12.77 -5.07 15.86
N GLY A 673 -13.25 -4.85 17.09
CA GLY A 673 -13.88 -5.90 17.91
C GLY A 673 -15.17 -6.46 17.29
N VAL A 674 -15.96 -5.62 16.61
CA VAL A 674 -17.16 -6.06 15.88
C VAL A 674 -16.78 -6.87 14.64
N LEU A 675 -15.75 -6.43 13.91
CA LEU A 675 -15.22 -7.12 12.74
C LEU A 675 -14.58 -8.47 13.11
N THR A 676 -13.85 -8.55 14.24
CA THR A 676 -13.33 -9.79 14.80
C THR A 676 -14.45 -10.75 15.19
N GLY A 677 -15.50 -10.25 15.86
CA GLY A 677 -16.68 -11.04 16.21
C GLY A 677 -17.42 -11.59 14.98
N LEU A 678 -17.58 -10.76 13.94
CA LEU A 678 -18.14 -11.17 12.64
C LEU A 678 -17.25 -12.22 11.94
N GLY A 679 -15.93 -12.10 12.02
CA GLY A 679 -14.99 -13.09 11.48
C GLY A 679 -15.12 -14.46 12.14
N VAL A 680 -15.14 -14.51 13.48
CA VAL A 680 -15.33 -15.76 14.24
C VAL A 680 -16.72 -16.35 13.99
N GLY A 681 -17.77 -15.52 13.96
CA GLY A 681 -19.14 -15.95 13.63
C GLY A 681 -19.26 -16.49 12.20
N GLY A 682 -18.57 -15.87 11.24
CA GLY A 682 -18.50 -16.32 9.85
C GLY A 682 -17.82 -17.68 9.70
N ILE A 683 -16.75 -17.93 10.46
CA ILE A 683 -16.08 -19.25 10.52
C ILE A 683 -17.03 -20.31 11.09
N ALA A 684 -17.75 -20.01 12.18
CA ALA A 684 -18.73 -20.93 12.75
C ALA A 684 -19.88 -21.25 11.77
N LEU A 685 -20.38 -20.24 11.04
CA LEU A 685 -21.39 -20.42 10.00
C LEU A 685 -20.86 -21.25 8.82
N ALA A 686 -19.60 -21.04 8.40
CA ALA A 686 -18.97 -21.82 7.34
C ALA A 686 -18.81 -23.30 7.71
N PHE A 687 -18.45 -23.62 8.96
CA PHE A 687 -18.45 -24.99 9.45
C PHE A 687 -19.85 -25.62 9.43
N ALA A 688 -20.88 -24.91 9.88
CA ALA A 688 -22.27 -25.38 9.85
C ALA A 688 -22.82 -25.57 8.42
N ALA A 689 -22.38 -24.75 7.46
CA ALA A 689 -22.82 -24.82 6.07
C ALA A 689 -22.10 -25.89 5.23
N ARG A 690 -20.96 -26.41 5.71
CA ARG A 690 -20.01 -27.28 4.96
C ARG A 690 -20.70 -28.39 4.15
N ASP A 691 -21.53 -29.19 4.81
CA ASP A 691 -22.15 -30.38 4.19
C ASP A 691 -23.21 -29.99 3.15
N THR A 692 -23.86 -28.85 3.32
CA THR A 692 -24.79 -28.31 2.33
C THR A 692 -24.04 -27.85 1.08
N VAL A 693 -22.95 -27.08 1.26
CA VAL A 693 -22.11 -26.61 0.14
C VAL A 693 -21.46 -27.78 -0.60
N SER A 694 -20.92 -28.77 0.12
CA SER A 694 -20.29 -29.97 -0.45
C SER A 694 -21.26 -30.75 -1.35
N ASN A 695 -22.50 -30.96 -0.90
CA ASN A 695 -23.51 -31.67 -1.69
C ASN A 695 -24.00 -30.87 -2.93
N LEU A 696 -24.01 -29.53 -2.85
CA LEU A 696 -24.35 -28.68 -3.99
C LEU A 696 -23.24 -28.67 -5.05
N LEU A 697 -21.98 -28.59 -4.64
CA LEU A 697 -20.82 -28.68 -5.54
C LEU A 697 -20.75 -30.05 -6.21
N ALA A 698 -20.93 -31.14 -5.46
CA ALA A 698 -21.01 -32.49 -6.00
C ALA A 698 -22.19 -32.65 -6.98
N GLY A 699 -23.35 -32.04 -6.70
CA GLY A 699 -24.48 -31.99 -7.64
C GLY A 699 -24.14 -31.30 -8.96
N ALA A 700 -23.46 -30.15 -8.90
CA ALA A 700 -23.01 -29.43 -10.09
C ALA A 700 -22.01 -30.27 -10.93
N ILE A 701 -21.06 -30.96 -10.28
CA ILE A 701 -20.10 -31.86 -10.94
C ILE A 701 -20.84 -33.00 -11.65
N LEU A 702 -21.76 -33.70 -10.97
CA LEU A 702 -22.56 -34.78 -11.57
C LEU A 702 -23.40 -34.30 -12.77
N MET A 703 -23.92 -33.06 -12.74
CA MET A 703 -24.67 -32.46 -13.84
C MET A 703 -23.80 -32.00 -15.02
N ALA A 704 -22.54 -31.64 -14.77
CA ALA A 704 -21.57 -31.23 -15.78
C ALA A 704 -20.91 -32.43 -16.48
N ASP A 705 -20.24 -33.31 -15.72
CA ASP A 705 -19.46 -34.43 -16.24
C ASP A 705 -20.34 -35.59 -16.72
N ARG A 706 -21.55 -35.72 -16.15
CA ARG A 706 -22.58 -36.72 -16.50
C ARG A 706 -22.04 -38.16 -16.59
N PRO A 707 -21.35 -38.69 -15.54
CA PRO A 707 -20.82 -40.06 -15.52
C PRO A 707 -21.92 -41.13 -15.69
N PHE A 708 -23.15 -40.78 -15.32
CA PHE A 708 -24.37 -41.52 -15.58
C PHE A 708 -25.49 -40.56 -15.99
N ARG A 709 -26.59 -41.11 -16.51
CA ARG A 709 -27.79 -40.38 -16.91
C ARG A 709 -29.02 -40.94 -16.19
N GLN A 710 -30.11 -40.19 -16.22
CA GLN A 710 -31.43 -40.72 -15.86
C GLN A 710 -31.73 -41.95 -16.72
N GLY A 711 -32.14 -43.06 -16.09
CA GLY A 711 -32.32 -44.36 -16.72
C GLY A 711 -31.04 -45.23 -16.83
N ASP A 712 -29.87 -44.76 -16.39
CA ASP A 712 -28.69 -45.63 -16.26
C ASP A 712 -28.79 -46.54 -15.04
N LEU A 713 -28.59 -47.84 -15.23
CA LEU A 713 -28.29 -48.78 -14.15
C LEU A 713 -26.85 -48.57 -13.70
N ILE A 714 -26.68 -48.27 -12.41
CA ILE A 714 -25.36 -48.11 -11.79
C ILE A 714 -25.23 -48.97 -10.54
N GLU A 715 -23.99 -49.28 -10.17
CA GLU A 715 -23.63 -49.94 -8.92
C GLU A 715 -22.91 -48.94 -8.01
N THR A 716 -23.30 -48.95 -6.73
CA THR A 716 -22.79 -48.11 -5.65
C THR A 716 -22.50 -48.99 -4.43
N ASP A 717 -22.00 -48.44 -3.32
CA ASP A 717 -21.84 -49.18 -2.06
C ASP A 717 -23.16 -49.75 -1.49
N HIS A 718 -24.30 -49.26 -1.97
CA HIS A 718 -25.64 -49.74 -1.63
C HIS A 718 -26.19 -50.74 -2.67
N GLY A 719 -25.34 -51.25 -3.56
CA GLY A 719 -25.70 -52.22 -4.60
C GLY A 719 -26.17 -51.58 -5.91
N LEU A 720 -26.92 -52.36 -6.69
CA LEU A 720 -27.43 -52.01 -8.02
C LEU A 720 -28.72 -51.19 -7.96
N ALA A 721 -28.73 -50.02 -8.60
CA ALA A 721 -29.90 -49.17 -8.71
C ALA A 721 -29.94 -48.40 -10.05
N THR A 722 -31.15 -48.16 -10.56
CA THR A 722 -31.40 -47.36 -11.77
C THR A 722 -31.65 -45.90 -11.39
N VAL A 723 -30.97 -44.95 -12.03
CA VAL A 723 -31.04 -43.53 -11.67
C VAL A 723 -32.37 -42.90 -12.11
N GLU A 724 -33.16 -42.40 -11.16
CA GLU A 724 -34.45 -41.74 -11.42
C GLU A 724 -34.33 -40.23 -11.59
N LEU A 725 -33.50 -39.56 -10.78
CA LEU A 725 -33.34 -38.10 -10.84
C LEU A 725 -32.05 -37.64 -10.12
N VAL A 726 -31.20 -36.89 -10.82
CA VAL A 726 -30.10 -36.14 -10.20
C VAL A 726 -30.65 -34.78 -9.75
N GLY A 727 -30.84 -34.62 -8.44
CA GLY A 727 -31.20 -33.33 -7.83
C GLY A 727 -29.96 -32.52 -7.44
N PRO A 728 -30.11 -31.23 -7.07
CA PRO A 728 -28.98 -30.36 -6.75
C PRO A 728 -28.21 -30.79 -5.48
N ARG A 729 -28.87 -31.41 -4.50
CA ARG A 729 -28.27 -31.87 -3.23
C ARG A 729 -28.18 -33.39 -3.10
N SER A 730 -29.03 -34.13 -3.82
CA SER A 730 -29.16 -35.59 -3.70
C SER A 730 -29.68 -36.21 -4.99
N THR A 731 -29.21 -37.43 -5.27
CA THR A 731 -29.64 -38.25 -6.41
C THR A 731 -30.59 -39.33 -5.91
N ARG A 732 -31.66 -39.56 -6.68
CA ARG A 732 -32.70 -40.58 -6.43
C ARG A 732 -32.52 -41.73 -7.40
N MET A 733 -32.60 -42.96 -6.89
CA MET A 733 -32.36 -44.18 -7.63
C MET A 733 -33.30 -45.29 -7.16
N ARG A 734 -33.66 -46.20 -8.06
CA ARG A 734 -34.55 -47.34 -7.82
C ARG A 734 -33.73 -48.63 -7.71
N THR A 735 -33.75 -49.32 -6.57
CA THR A 735 -33.06 -50.63 -6.44
C THR A 735 -33.74 -51.69 -7.29
N LEU A 736 -33.10 -52.87 -7.42
CA LEU A 736 -33.72 -54.02 -8.08
C LEU A 736 -35.01 -54.51 -7.37
N ASP A 737 -35.14 -54.24 -6.07
CA ASP A 737 -36.32 -54.52 -5.24
C ASP A 737 -37.36 -53.36 -5.24
N ASP A 738 -37.41 -52.58 -6.33
CA ASP A 738 -38.27 -51.40 -6.56
C ASP A 738 -38.24 -50.33 -5.44
N THR A 739 -37.21 -50.33 -4.58
CA THR A 739 -37.11 -49.43 -3.43
C THR A 739 -36.40 -48.12 -3.81
N LEU A 740 -36.93 -46.99 -3.35
CA LEU A 740 -36.37 -45.66 -3.63
C LEU A 740 -35.19 -45.34 -2.69
N LEU A 741 -33.98 -45.45 -3.22
CA LEU A 741 -32.74 -45.01 -2.58
C LEU A 741 -32.48 -43.53 -2.88
N VAL A 742 -32.18 -42.73 -1.84
CA VAL A 742 -31.87 -41.30 -1.96
C VAL A 742 -30.50 -41.04 -1.32
N LEU A 743 -29.49 -40.76 -2.12
CA LEU A 743 -28.12 -40.49 -1.64
C LEU A 743 -27.76 -38.99 -1.77
N PRO A 744 -27.07 -38.40 -0.77
CA PRO A 744 -26.40 -37.11 -0.90
C PRO A 744 -25.38 -37.16 -2.05
N ASN A 745 -25.32 -36.11 -2.87
CA ASN A 745 -24.45 -36.10 -4.06
C ASN A 745 -22.96 -36.21 -3.73
N ALA A 746 -22.51 -35.71 -2.57
CA ALA A 746 -21.13 -35.82 -2.13
C ALA A 746 -20.72 -37.30 -1.96
N GLN A 747 -21.52 -38.08 -1.21
CA GLN A 747 -21.27 -39.51 -1.00
C GLN A 747 -21.22 -40.33 -2.30
N LEU A 748 -22.00 -39.92 -3.31
CA LEU A 748 -21.99 -40.52 -4.64
C LEU A 748 -20.73 -40.16 -5.47
N THR A 749 -20.10 -39.01 -5.18
CA THR A 749 -18.94 -38.50 -5.93
C THR A 749 -17.62 -38.89 -5.26
N ASP A 750 -17.62 -39.12 -3.94
CA ASP A 750 -16.48 -39.59 -3.15
C ASP A 750 -16.15 -41.09 -3.38
N ARG A 751 -16.99 -41.83 -4.12
CA ARG A 751 -16.95 -43.29 -4.30
C ARG A 751 -16.83 -43.68 -5.77
N GLY A 752 -16.31 -44.88 -6.04
CA GLY A 752 -16.25 -45.44 -7.39
C GLY A 752 -17.63 -45.93 -7.86
N ILE A 753 -18.12 -45.42 -8.99
CA ILE A 753 -19.40 -45.81 -9.59
C ILE A 753 -19.15 -46.72 -10.80
N PHE A 754 -19.77 -47.90 -10.85
CA PHE A 754 -19.80 -48.71 -12.08
C PHE A 754 -21.10 -48.44 -12.85
N ASN A 755 -21.01 -47.82 -14.03
CA ASN A 755 -22.16 -47.63 -14.91
C ASN A 755 -22.35 -48.87 -15.82
N TYR A 756 -23.46 -49.60 -15.61
CA TYR A 756 -23.74 -50.85 -16.34
C TYR A 756 -24.26 -50.59 -17.75
N ASN A 757 -24.95 -49.48 -17.99
CA ASN A 757 -25.46 -49.09 -19.32
C ASN A 757 -24.33 -48.70 -20.30
N LYS A 758 -23.15 -48.31 -19.80
CA LYS A 758 -21.98 -47.96 -20.63
C LYS A 758 -21.13 -49.17 -21.07
N ARG A 759 -21.50 -50.40 -20.67
CA ARG A 759 -20.73 -51.61 -20.97
C ARG A 759 -20.79 -51.95 -22.46
N ARG A 760 -19.62 -52.12 -23.10
CA ARG A 760 -19.49 -52.49 -24.53
C ARG A 760 -19.76 -53.97 -24.83
N ARG A 761 -19.46 -54.84 -23.86
CA ARG A 761 -19.58 -56.30 -23.94
C ARG A 761 -19.72 -56.88 -22.52
N ARG A 762 -20.33 -58.05 -22.37
CA ARG A 762 -20.57 -58.70 -21.05
C ARG A 762 -19.70 -59.94 -20.88
N LYS A 763 -18.89 -59.99 -19.81
CA LYS A 763 -18.05 -61.15 -19.48
C LYS A 763 -18.94 -62.38 -19.25
N ILE A 764 -18.60 -63.49 -19.90
CA ILE A 764 -19.05 -64.83 -19.51
C ILE A 764 -17.87 -65.55 -18.86
N LEU A 765 -18.18 -66.32 -17.81
CA LEU A 765 -17.27 -67.18 -17.09
C LEU A 765 -18.05 -68.44 -16.73
N LEU A 766 -17.56 -69.60 -17.16
CA LEU A 766 -18.12 -70.90 -16.83
C LEU A 766 -16.98 -71.77 -16.27
N GLN A 767 -17.25 -72.47 -15.17
CA GLN A 767 -16.41 -73.55 -14.67
C GLN A 767 -17.11 -74.87 -15.00
N ILE A 768 -16.40 -75.80 -15.63
CA ILE A 768 -16.92 -77.05 -16.15
C ILE A 768 -16.09 -78.18 -15.54
N GLY A 769 -16.66 -78.89 -14.59
CA GLY A 769 -16.02 -80.07 -13.99
C GLY A 769 -16.30 -81.32 -14.81
N LEU A 770 -15.27 -82.05 -15.22
CA LEU A 770 -15.35 -83.39 -15.82
C LEU A 770 -14.89 -84.47 -14.85
N THR A 771 -15.33 -85.71 -15.02
CA THR A 771 -14.99 -86.82 -14.11
C THR A 771 -13.52 -87.25 -14.25
N TYR A 772 -12.92 -87.69 -13.13
CA TYR A 772 -11.50 -88.07 -13.05
C TYR A 772 -11.10 -89.29 -13.90
N ASP A 773 -12.05 -90.11 -14.33
CA ASP A 773 -11.86 -91.23 -15.26
C ASP A 773 -11.84 -90.80 -16.74
N THR A 774 -12.03 -89.52 -17.04
CA THR A 774 -11.98 -88.99 -18.41
C THR A 774 -10.55 -89.12 -18.99
N PRO A 775 -10.35 -89.87 -20.10
CA PRO A 775 -9.04 -90.02 -20.73
C PRO A 775 -8.44 -88.70 -21.23
N ARG A 776 -7.10 -88.59 -21.22
CA ARG A 776 -6.39 -87.33 -21.55
C ARG A 776 -6.69 -86.84 -22.97
N ASP A 777 -6.76 -87.75 -23.93
CA ASP A 777 -7.15 -87.50 -25.32
C ASP A 777 -8.54 -86.87 -25.42
N ARG A 778 -9.50 -87.32 -24.61
CA ARG A 778 -10.85 -86.73 -24.55
C ARG A 778 -10.89 -85.39 -23.83
N LEU A 779 -10.04 -85.18 -22.81
CA LEU A 779 -9.91 -83.88 -22.15
C LEU A 779 -9.37 -82.83 -23.12
N ASP A 780 -8.29 -83.13 -23.84
CA ASP A 780 -7.71 -82.22 -24.83
C ASP A 780 -8.70 -81.93 -25.97
N ALA A 781 -9.32 -82.97 -26.54
CA ALA A 781 -10.33 -82.81 -27.59
C ALA A 781 -11.59 -82.06 -27.13
N PHE A 782 -12.01 -82.19 -25.87
CA PHE A 782 -13.10 -81.41 -25.32
C PHE A 782 -12.70 -79.94 -25.14
N VAL A 783 -11.51 -79.64 -24.60
CA VAL A 783 -11.01 -78.26 -24.44
C VAL A 783 -10.85 -77.54 -25.77
N GLU A 784 -10.30 -78.21 -26.79
CA GLU A 784 -10.17 -77.67 -28.15
C GLU A 784 -11.53 -77.34 -28.76
N ARG A 785 -12.44 -78.34 -28.85
CA ARG A 785 -13.78 -78.15 -29.42
C ARG A 785 -14.65 -77.18 -28.62
N LEU A 786 -14.45 -77.06 -27.31
CA LEU A 786 -15.16 -76.10 -26.45
C LEU A 786 -14.80 -74.65 -26.77
N SER A 787 -13.58 -74.39 -27.24
CA SER A 787 -13.20 -73.10 -27.81
C SER A 787 -14.00 -72.81 -29.08
N ASP A 788 -14.07 -73.76 -30.00
CA ASP A 788 -14.81 -73.62 -31.26
C ASP A 788 -16.33 -73.45 -31.04
N THR A 789 -16.93 -74.24 -30.14
CA THR A 789 -18.35 -74.11 -29.74
C THR A 789 -18.66 -72.73 -29.13
N TYR A 790 -17.69 -72.10 -28.46
CA TYR A 790 -17.81 -70.71 -28.03
C TYR A 790 -17.69 -69.71 -29.20
N GLN A 791 -16.71 -69.87 -30.10
CA GLN A 791 -16.54 -68.94 -31.24
C GLN A 791 -17.68 -69.04 -32.26
N ALA A 792 -18.33 -70.20 -32.37
CA ALA A 792 -19.49 -70.42 -33.24
C ALA A 792 -20.76 -69.64 -32.81
N GLN A 793 -20.81 -69.10 -31.58
CA GLN A 793 -21.93 -68.31 -31.11
C GLN A 793 -22.02 -66.96 -31.86
N ASP A 794 -23.14 -66.67 -32.52
CA ASP A 794 -23.48 -65.37 -33.15
C ASP A 794 -23.14 -64.15 -32.26
N ARG A 795 -23.25 -64.32 -30.94
CA ARG A 795 -23.01 -63.27 -29.95
C ARG A 795 -21.64 -63.28 -29.29
N ALA A 796 -20.75 -64.24 -29.57
CA ALA A 796 -19.38 -64.21 -29.07
C ALA A 796 -18.63 -62.98 -29.58
N ASP A 797 -17.72 -62.47 -28.76
CA ASP A 797 -16.69 -61.52 -29.18
C ASP A 797 -15.46 -62.32 -29.67
N PRO A 798 -15.13 -62.30 -30.98
CA PRO A 798 -14.05 -63.11 -31.56
C PRO A 798 -12.64 -62.65 -31.15
N THR A 799 -12.53 -61.59 -30.33
CA THR A 799 -11.27 -61.18 -29.67
C THR A 799 -11.14 -61.75 -28.24
N SER A 800 -11.96 -62.73 -27.90
CA SER A 800 -12.03 -63.38 -26.58
C SER A 800 -12.47 -64.85 -26.73
N GLY A 801 -12.55 -65.60 -25.64
CA GLY A 801 -12.79 -67.05 -25.68
C GLY A 801 -11.51 -67.81 -25.39
N TRP A 802 -11.06 -67.74 -24.14
CA TRP A 802 -10.00 -68.58 -23.61
C TRP A 802 -10.64 -69.76 -22.91
N VAL A 803 -10.21 -70.97 -23.27
CA VAL A 803 -10.64 -72.22 -22.65
C VAL A 803 -9.40 -72.95 -22.16
N GLY A 804 -9.44 -73.48 -20.94
CA GLY A 804 -8.32 -74.25 -20.41
C GLY A 804 -8.64 -74.95 -19.09
N MET A 805 -7.96 -76.07 -18.86
CA MET A 805 -7.97 -76.75 -17.56
C MET A 805 -7.28 -75.86 -16.51
N THR A 806 -8.02 -75.41 -15.50
CA THR A 806 -7.51 -74.55 -14.41
C THR A 806 -6.93 -75.35 -13.25
N GLY A 807 -7.36 -76.60 -13.08
CA GLY A 807 -6.82 -77.48 -12.05
C GLY A 807 -7.62 -78.76 -11.88
N VAL A 808 -7.51 -79.35 -10.69
CA VAL A 808 -8.26 -80.54 -10.28
C VAL A 808 -8.94 -80.26 -8.94
N GLY A 809 -10.27 -80.34 -8.92
CA GLY A 809 -11.13 -80.05 -7.80
C GLY A 809 -11.46 -81.29 -6.95
N PRO A 810 -12.20 -81.15 -5.84
CA PRO A 810 -12.45 -82.23 -4.87
C PRO A 810 -13.09 -83.51 -5.45
N SER A 811 -13.77 -83.43 -6.59
CA SER A 811 -14.29 -84.60 -7.32
C SER A 811 -14.35 -84.38 -8.84
N SER A 812 -13.51 -83.50 -9.38
CA SER A 812 -13.58 -83.02 -10.77
C SER A 812 -12.20 -82.66 -11.35
N ILE A 813 -12.08 -82.72 -12.67
CA ILE A 813 -11.06 -82.00 -13.44
C ILE A 813 -11.73 -80.71 -13.92
N ASP A 814 -11.17 -79.56 -13.54
CA ASP A 814 -11.85 -78.27 -13.68
C ASP A 814 -11.35 -77.51 -14.93
N ILE A 815 -12.30 -77.15 -15.80
CA ILE A 815 -12.05 -76.41 -17.05
C ILE A 815 -12.76 -75.05 -16.96
N GLU A 816 -12.01 -73.96 -17.11
CA GLU A 816 -12.55 -72.62 -17.24
C GLU A 816 -12.79 -72.27 -18.71
N LEU A 817 -13.97 -71.74 -19.01
CA LEU A 817 -14.26 -70.98 -20.22
C LEU A 817 -14.45 -69.51 -19.83
N TRP A 818 -13.62 -68.64 -20.39
CA TRP A 818 -13.69 -67.20 -20.21
C TRP A 818 -13.81 -66.44 -21.54
N GLY A 819 -14.85 -65.61 -21.66
CA GLY A 819 -15.10 -64.83 -22.86
C GLY A 819 -15.94 -63.59 -22.63
N TYR A 820 -16.42 -62.99 -23.72
CA TYR A 820 -17.34 -61.87 -23.73
C TYR A 820 -18.43 -62.04 -24.79
N PHE A 821 -19.69 -61.83 -24.41
CA PHE A 821 -20.77 -61.68 -25.40
C PHE A 821 -20.98 -60.21 -25.79
N ARG A 822 -21.14 -59.95 -27.10
CA ARG A 822 -21.45 -58.64 -27.70
C ARG A 822 -22.96 -58.32 -27.57
N VAL A 823 -23.45 -58.29 -26.33
CA VAL A 823 -24.86 -58.09 -25.98
C VAL A 823 -25.03 -57.02 -24.89
N TYR A 824 -25.89 -56.05 -25.14
CA TYR A 824 -26.12 -54.91 -24.25
C TYR A 824 -27.21 -55.22 -23.21
N SER A 825 -28.35 -55.78 -23.63
CA SER A 825 -29.48 -56.11 -22.74
C SER A 825 -29.18 -57.29 -21.80
N HIS A 826 -29.90 -57.34 -20.68
CA HIS A 826 -29.80 -58.48 -19.75
C HIS A 826 -30.42 -59.74 -20.37
N ASP A 827 -31.61 -59.63 -20.96
CA ASP A 827 -32.30 -60.71 -21.68
C ASP A 827 -31.42 -61.36 -22.77
N GLY A 828 -30.76 -60.56 -23.61
CA GLY A 828 -29.85 -61.07 -24.65
C GLY A 828 -28.63 -61.81 -24.10
N PHE A 829 -28.15 -61.44 -22.90
CA PHE A 829 -27.09 -62.15 -22.21
C PHE A 829 -27.54 -63.49 -21.63
N VAL A 830 -28.75 -63.53 -21.03
CA VAL A 830 -29.34 -64.78 -20.52
C VAL A 830 -29.56 -65.76 -21.68
N LYS A 831 -30.10 -65.30 -22.82
CA LYS A 831 -30.32 -66.12 -24.02
C LYS A 831 -29.00 -66.64 -24.61
N ALA A 832 -28.00 -65.78 -24.81
CA ALA A 832 -26.69 -66.20 -25.32
C ALA A 832 -25.97 -67.19 -24.37
N ARG A 833 -26.08 -66.99 -23.05
CA ARG A 833 -25.55 -67.93 -22.05
C ARG A 833 -26.31 -69.26 -22.07
N HIS A 834 -27.62 -69.25 -22.24
CA HIS A 834 -28.44 -70.46 -22.28
C HIS A 834 -28.13 -71.32 -23.50
N ALA A 835 -28.00 -70.70 -24.69
CA ALA A 835 -27.58 -71.39 -25.92
C ALA A 835 -26.20 -72.06 -25.74
N LEU A 836 -25.17 -71.28 -25.39
CA LEU A 836 -23.82 -71.81 -25.15
C LEU A 836 -23.80 -72.96 -24.14
N VAL A 837 -24.55 -72.87 -23.02
CA VAL A 837 -24.61 -73.95 -22.02
C VAL A 837 -25.32 -75.20 -22.57
N GLY A 838 -26.33 -75.05 -23.44
CA GLY A 838 -26.94 -76.16 -24.16
C GLY A 838 -25.93 -76.85 -25.09
N ASP A 839 -25.26 -76.07 -25.94
CA ASP A 839 -24.31 -76.58 -26.93
C ASP A 839 -23.11 -77.29 -26.27
N ILE A 840 -22.68 -76.83 -25.10
CA ILE A 840 -21.65 -77.49 -24.26
C ILE A 840 -22.12 -78.87 -23.75
N ILE A 841 -23.41 -79.02 -23.42
CA ILE A 841 -24.00 -80.30 -22.99
C ILE A 841 -24.12 -81.27 -24.17
N GLU A 842 -24.26 -80.78 -25.40
CA GLU A 842 -24.24 -81.62 -26.60
C GLU A 842 -22.81 -82.03 -26.98
N LEU A 843 -21.87 -81.07 -26.98
CA LEU A 843 -20.44 -81.34 -27.16
C LEU A 843 -19.90 -82.41 -26.20
N ALA A 844 -20.29 -82.36 -24.92
CA ALA A 844 -19.85 -83.35 -23.93
C ALA A 844 -20.29 -84.79 -24.27
N LYS A 845 -21.51 -84.95 -24.80
CA LYS A 845 -22.03 -86.25 -25.27
C LYS A 845 -21.26 -86.74 -26.50
N GLU A 846 -20.95 -85.85 -27.44
CA GLU A 846 -20.24 -86.20 -28.68
C GLU A 846 -18.79 -86.63 -28.45
N VAL A 847 -18.04 -85.93 -27.58
CA VAL A 847 -16.67 -86.31 -27.21
C VAL A 847 -16.68 -87.52 -26.25
N GLY A 848 -17.81 -87.83 -25.63
CA GLY A 848 -17.96 -88.93 -24.69
C GLY A 848 -17.25 -88.64 -23.36
N VAL A 849 -17.48 -87.44 -22.81
CA VAL A 849 -17.00 -87.02 -21.48
C VAL A 849 -18.18 -86.81 -20.54
N THR A 850 -17.99 -87.09 -19.25
CA THR A 850 -19.05 -87.00 -18.24
C THR A 850 -18.81 -85.78 -17.34
N PHE A 851 -19.85 -84.97 -17.12
CA PHE A 851 -19.79 -83.89 -16.12
C PHE A 851 -19.66 -84.47 -14.71
N ALA A 852 -18.77 -83.90 -13.91
CA ALA A 852 -18.53 -84.35 -12.55
C ALA A 852 -19.70 -84.01 -11.60
N PHE A 853 -20.17 -85.02 -10.88
CA PHE A 853 -21.04 -84.85 -9.72
C PHE A 853 -20.22 -84.91 -8.42
N PRO A 854 -20.63 -84.22 -7.34
CA PRO A 854 -19.97 -84.29 -6.04
C PRO A 854 -19.89 -85.74 -5.51
N THR A 855 -18.72 -86.35 -5.66
CA THR A 855 -18.50 -87.78 -5.39
C THR A 855 -17.77 -87.98 -4.07
N ARG A 856 -18.15 -89.02 -3.31
CA ARG A 856 -17.49 -89.40 -2.04
C ARG A 856 -17.36 -90.92 -1.94
N THR A 857 -16.15 -91.41 -1.70
CA THR A 857 -15.92 -92.82 -1.34
C THR A 857 -16.31 -93.03 0.13
N VAL A 858 -17.38 -93.79 0.36
CA VAL A 858 -17.83 -94.15 1.72
C VAL A 858 -17.33 -95.55 2.05
N HIS A 859 -16.34 -95.64 2.93
CA HIS A 859 -15.88 -96.93 3.46
C HIS A 859 -16.87 -97.42 4.54
N VAL A 860 -17.77 -98.33 4.17
CA VAL A 860 -18.66 -99.00 5.11
C VAL A 860 -17.87 -100.08 5.86
N ALA A 861 -17.73 -99.93 7.17
CA ALA A 861 -17.16 -100.97 8.02
C ALA A 861 -18.17 -102.11 8.21
N ALA A 862 -17.73 -103.35 8.01
CA ALA A 862 -18.55 -104.54 8.26
C ALA A 862 -18.38 -105.03 9.71
N GLU A 863 -19.49 -105.33 10.38
CA GLU A 863 -19.45 -106.05 11.66
C GLU A 863 -18.94 -107.48 11.45
N GLY A 864 -18.05 -107.97 12.33
CA GLY A 864 -17.62 -109.37 12.35
C GLY A 864 -16.12 -109.65 12.20
N ALA A 865 -15.27 -108.64 11.96
CA ALA A 865 -13.81 -108.79 12.01
C ALA A 865 -13.24 -108.22 13.32
N GLU A 866 -12.71 -109.07 14.20
CA GLU A 866 -12.09 -108.59 15.44
C GLU A 866 -10.83 -107.75 15.17
N PRO A 867 -10.65 -106.60 15.86
CA PRO A 867 -9.44 -105.79 15.73
C PRO A 867 -8.25 -106.53 16.35
N ARG A 868 -7.33 -107.03 15.50
CA ARG A 868 -6.15 -107.77 15.93
C ARG A 868 -5.17 -106.86 16.67
N ASN A 869 -5.33 -106.79 17.98
CA ASN A 869 -4.58 -105.92 18.89
C ASN A 869 -3.07 -106.26 18.90
N GLN A 870 -2.28 -105.50 18.12
CA GLN A 870 -0.83 -105.43 18.27
C GLN A 870 -0.43 -104.06 18.82
N LEU A 871 -0.26 -104.01 20.14
CA LEU A 871 0.31 -102.91 20.90
C LEU A 871 1.78 -102.66 20.52
N ALA A 872 2.01 -101.83 19.51
CA ALA A 872 3.26 -101.09 19.35
C ALA A 872 3.15 -99.78 20.14
N ARG A 873 3.67 -99.74 21.37
CA ARG A 873 3.75 -98.51 22.18
C ARG A 873 4.78 -97.52 21.59
N PRO A 874 4.43 -96.25 21.38
CA PRO A 874 5.36 -95.14 21.54
C PRO A 874 5.54 -94.82 23.04
N GLU A 875 6.71 -94.33 23.44
CA GLU A 875 6.95 -93.84 24.80
C GLU A 875 6.43 -92.40 25.01
N PRO A 876 6.06 -92.01 26.25
CA PRO A 876 5.52 -90.67 26.52
C PRO A 876 6.62 -89.66 26.93
N ALA A 877 6.91 -88.69 26.06
CA ALA A 877 7.53 -87.41 26.41
C ALA A 877 7.19 -86.36 25.32
N GLY A 878 6.89 -85.10 25.64
CA GLY A 878 6.75 -84.47 26.96
C GLY A 878 6.03 -83.11 26.85
N ASP A 879 5.58 -82.58 27.98
CA ASP A 879 4.81 -81.33 28.06
C ASP A 879 5.71 -80.08 27.88
N VAL A 880 5.28 -79.13 27.05
CA VAL A 880 5.88 -77.79 26.90
C VAL A 880 4.79 -76.77 26.57
N SER A 881 4.54 -75.84 27.50
CA SER A 881 3.56 -74.76 27.32
C SER A 881 4.14 -73.48 26.71
N ALA A 882 3.43 -72.87 25.77
CA ALA A 882 3.45 -71.44 25.45
C ALA A 882 2.12 -71.12 24.73
N ALA A 883 1.32 -70.08 25.02
CA ALA A 883 1.52 -68.92 25.90
C ALA A 883 2.73 -68.05 25.55
N ASP A 884 2.66 -67.31 24.43
CA ASP A 884 2.47 -65.86 24.53
C ASP A 884 2.06 -65.21 23.18
N ALA A 885 1.60 -63.94 23.26
CA ALA A 885 1.63 -62.85 22.25
C ALA A 885 1.67 -63.18 20.72
N ARG A 886 0.86 -62.53 19.86
CA ARG A 886 0.49 -61.09 19.90
C ARG A 886 -0.64 -60.74 18.93
#